data_AF-A0A419T1J9-F1
#
_entry.id   AF-A0A419T1J9-F1
#
_cell.length_a   1.000
_cell.length_b   1.000
_cell.length_c   1.000
_cell.angle_alpha   90.00
_cell.angle_beta   90.00
_cell.angle_gamma   90.00
#
_symmetry.space_group_name_H-M   'P 1'
#
loop_
_entity.id
_entity.type
_entity.pdbx_description
1 polymer ?
#
loop_
_entity_poly.entity_id
_entity_poly.type
_entity_poly.pdbx_seq_one_letter_code
_entity_poly.pdbx_strand_id
1 'polypeptide(L)'
;MEGKLNKVDFNQLNAKDEISVSKMSKNDIAIIGIAAEMPMANSVEEFWKNIESGKDCVRPIPVERQNHINSYLTFINQNNNSIDIEEQGYLDEIDKFDYGFFNLSPNEAKVMDPNHRMFLQTAWHTIEDAGYSGDRIRGTKTGVYVGFSRSLRDNYERLIYEVNPNVANGSATANIPSILASRISYILDLKGPALVIDTACSSSLVAVHLACQGLKTGNCEMAIAGGVKLSLLPLRNISEKVGIESPDYRTRSFDDSANGAGAGEGCVAMLLKPLEKALRDRDNIYATIKGTAINQDGSSLGITAPNSLAQAEVMVAAWKDARINPEEISYIEAHGTATKLGDPVEIEGISEAFRRYTNRKQFCAIGSVKSNIGHLDTTSGIAGMLKAIMALKHKRIPPTIHFIRPNRNINFHLSPVYINETIQDWNTEHHTRLCGISSFALSGTNCHVVLEEASSQIIVEKRMPLQVLTISAKTKDSLRCLIDSYSLFVNSNENANLQNICYTANTGREHYSHRIAIIIENIEDLKIKLSLLKKSELKENVPKDIFYGKVYTNELKVEKNNFEKKLSVSCKELLMDSSGKRNDILHEMCLLYVKGMFSDWNAVYKELGCCKISLPLYPFAKEKCWIDFPLTSNVINLKKPHANENNIGGENKFVTNISLEGRADGAYTIAEKKIARIWCEILGFEMININHNYYDLGGDSIKGITIINQINKQFSVNIATVEFYKHLTVKDLSQYLENEALNSNDYIVLKRSNLKKYYQTSSAQKRIFMLNKNHLDIYNFFNAFIILGQLDMERLKKALEKLVHIHSVLRTSFQEIGGNIMQIVHETMDFNLEEETIKEAIVQVDIEEIIKKFIRPYDLENSPLFRVKIIRFSEEKHLMIFEIHQIISDRLSMMIFENDFQKLYTNNCLEETKFQYIDFSEWKNKLMKTDYIKLQLDYWKNIYMGSIPTAKLPTDYIRSSNRNFKTASHVLKIDRCLTNALKELASKNGATLDMILLAVYYILLNKYSGLEDIVIGFPVTGRPYNELQNVMGPFANILAIRTFPSSNKLFLHFLNEVKVSALSAFANQDCEVDDLVKCLAVEPSKAGNPLFDVIFIMHIFDSMDIGTENLKFESCEFSNRISEYDLILNVSERKDGEGINISWDYGIELYKIETILSLAESYIGILKEIVNDPSKALSDLKVIKNKYI
;
A
#
# COMPACT_ATOMS: atom_id res chain seq x y z
N MET A 1 37.13 -16.81 61.42
CA MET A 1 36.24 -16.56 60.26
C MET A 1 36.78 -15.31 59.55
N GLU A 2 38.00 -15.26 59.01
CA GLU A 2 38.59 -16.00 57.87
C GLU A 2 37.72 -16.02 56.61
N GLY A 3 38.16 -15.33 55.54
CA GLY A 3 37.51 -15.38 54.22
C GLY A 3 38.01 -14.43 53.12
N LYS A 4 39.34 -14.33 52.95
CA LYS A 4 40.15 -14.01 51.75
C LYS A 4 39.62 -13.04 50.68
N LEU A 5 40.32 -11.89 50.61
CA LEU A 5 40.68 -11.19 49.36
C LEU A 5 41.39 -12.15 48.39
N ASN A 6 40.94 -12.21 47.13
CA ASN A 6 41.76 -12.69 46.03
C ASN A 6 42.14 -11.51 45.12
N LYS A 7 43.46 -11.30 45.06
CA LYS A 7 44.17 -10.45 44.10
C LYS A 7 43.82 -10.87 42.67
N VAL A 8 43.44 -9.91 41.83
CA VAL A 8 43.45 -10.09 40.38
C VAL A 8 44.91 -9.93 39.93
N ASP A 9 45.44 -10.99 39.33
CA ASP A 9 46.82 -11.12 38.89
C ASP A 9 47.03 -10.34 37.58
N PHE A 10 47.83 -9.27 37.63
CA PHE A 10 48.13 -8.39 36.48
C PHE A 10 49.26 -8.94 35.56
N ASN A 11 49.68 -10.19 35.73
CA ASN A 11 50.83 -10.76 35.01
C ASN A 11 50.50 -11.80 33.90
N GLN A 12 49.26 -11.85 33.39
CA GLN A 12 48.94 -12.64 32.18
C GLN A 12 48.92 -11.82 30.87
N LEU A 13 49.52 -10.64 30.86
CA LEU A 13 49.82 -9.88 29.63
C LEU A 13 51.28 -10.10 29.23
N ASN A 14 51.62 -11.30 28.80
CA ASN A 14 52.77 -11.56 27.92
C ASN A 14 52.72 -12.99 27.41
N ALA A 15 51.93 -13.21 26.38
CA ALA A 15 52.22 -14.20 25.35
C ALA A 15 51.97 -13.51 24.00
N LYS A 16 53.07 -13.25 23.29
CA LYS A 16 53.06 -12.92 21.87
C LYS A 16 52.28 -14.01 21.15
N ASP A 17 51.19 -13.66 20.49
CA ASP A 17 50.65 -14.36 19.33
C ASP A 17 49.72 -13.43 18.55
N GLU A 18 50.10 -13.21 17.28
CA GLU A 18 49.32 -12.83 16.10
C GLU A 18 48.32 -11.64 16.14
N ILE A 19 48.53 -10.73 15.19
CA ILE A 19 47.74 -9.52 14.87
C ILE A 19 46.24 -9.83 14.86
N SER A 20 45.50 -9.27 15.82
CA SER A 20 44.12 -9.60 16.09
C SER A 20 43.13 -8.99 15.09
N VAL A 21 42.36 -9.84 14.42
CA VAL A 21 41.00 -9.54 13.93
C VAL A 21 40.22 -8.94 15.11
N SER A 22 39.68 -7.72 14.98
CA SER A 22 38.79 -7.15 16.00
C SER A 22 37.70 -8.18 16.32
N LYS A 23 37.46 -8.49 17.61
CA LYS A 23 36.53 -9.56 18.00
C LYS A 23 35.13 -9.26 17.45
N MET A 24 34.78 -9.89 16.33
CA MET A 24 33.48 -9.78 15.67
C MET A 24 32.35 -10.05 16.66
N SER A 25 31.44 -9.08 16.81
CA SER A 25 30.29 -9.21 17.70
C SER A 25 29.12 -9.79 16.93
N LYS A 26 28.30 -10.63 17.59
CA LYS A 26 27.01 -11.10 17.01
C LYS A 26 26.02 -9.97 16.72
N ASN A 27 26.26 -8.80 17.29
CA ASN A 27 25.42 -7.61 17.13
C ASN A 27 25.88 -6.68 15.98
N ASP A 28 27.02 -6.97 15.33
CA ASP A 28 27.55 -6.15 14.25
C ASP A 28 26.70 -6.31 12.98
N ILE A 29 26.35 -5.20 12.34
CA ILE A 29 25.51 -5.17 11.14
C ILE A 29 26.33 -4.59 9.98
N ALA A 30 26.44 -5.33 8.88
CA ALA A 30 27.07 -4.88 7.65
C ALA A 30 26.10 -4.06 6.80
N ILE A 31 26.64 -3.00 6.18
CA ILE A 31 25.97 -2.25 5.12
C ILE A 31 26.44 -2.84 3.79
N ILE A 32 25.53 -3.52 3.09
CA ILE A 32 25.89 -4.34 1.93
C ILE A 32 25.48 -3.77 0.57
N GLY A 33 24.64 -2.73 0.56
CA GLY A 33 24.25 -2.01 -0.64
C GLY A 33 23.81 -0.60 -0.31
N ILE A 34 24.07 0.34 -1.21
CA ILE A 34 23.74 1.76 -1.04
C ILE A 34 23.26 2.33 -2.37
N ALA A 35 22.18 3.11 -2.34
CA ALA A 35 21.82 4.01 -3.43
C ALA A 35 21.40 5.37 -2.89
N ALA A 36 21.68 6.42 -3.64
CA ALA A 36 21.39 7.79 -3.24
C ALA A 36 21.17 8.71 -4.44
N GLU A 37 20.20 9.61 -4.30
CA GLU A 37 19.95 10.76 -5.16
C GLU A 37 20.14 12.02 -4.32
N MET A 38 21.14 12.83 -4.68
CA MET A 38 21.61 13.94 -3.86
C MET A 38 21.73 15.22 -4.72
N PRO A 39 21.71 16.42 -4.10
CA PRO A 39 21.82 17.66 -4.86
C PRO A 39 23.08 17.70 -5.73
N MET A 40 22.88 17.89 -7.04
CA MET A 40 23.94 17.87 -8.06
C MET A 40 24.75 16.56 -8.14
N ALA A 41 24.17 15.42 -7.75
CA ALA A 41 24.79 14.11 -7.84
C ALA A 41 23.75 13.00 -8.02
N ASN A 42 23.82 12.30 -9.15
CA ASN A 42 22.91 11.20 -9.50
C ASN A 42 23.52 9.82 -9.17
N SER A 43 24.62 9.81 -8.40
CA SER A 43 25.28 8.59 -7.92
C SER A 43 26.03 8.86 -6.62
N VAL A 44 26.31 7.79 -5.87
CA VAL A 44 27.08 7.83 -4.62
C VAL A 44 28.50 8.35 -4.87
N GLU A 45 29.13 7.97 -5.99
CA GLU A 45 30.46 8.42 -6.38
C GLU A 45 30.49 9.91 -6.78
N GLU A 46 29.46 10.42 -7.48
CA GLU A 46 29.34 11.85 -7.77
C GLU A 46 29.11 12.67 -6.49
N PHE A 47 28.28 12.15 -5.58
CA PHE A 47 28.07 12.75 -4.27
C PHE A 47 29.41 12.85 -3.51
N TRP A 48 30.17 11.76 -3.44
CA TRP A 48 31.49 11.79 -2.81
C TRP A 48 32.43 12.81 -3.45
N LYS A 49 32.51 12.88 -4.78
CA LYS A 49 33.34 13.88 -5.48
C LYS A 49 32.95 15.31 -5.09
N ASN A 50 31.65 15.61 -5.03
CA ASN A 50 31.17 16.92 -4.60
C ASN A 50 31.59 17.24 -3.15
N ILE A 51 31.45 16.28 -2.24
CA ILE A 51 31.82 16.43 -0.83
C ILE A 51 33.34 16.56 -0.65
N GLU A 52 34.13 15.72 -1.32
CA GLU A 52 35.59 15.74 -1.29
C GLU A 52 36.15 17.06 -1.80
N SER A 53 35.57 17.63 -2.86
CA SER A 53 35.98 18.93 -3.40
C SER A 53 35.47 20.14 -2.61
N GLY A 54 34.70 19.94 -1.54
CA GLY A 54 34.09 21.04 -0.78
C GLY A 54 33.06 21.84 -1.59
N LYS A 55 32.29 21.18 -2.45
CA LYS A 55 31.29 21.85 -3.30
C LYS A 55 30.07 22.26 -2.48
N ASP A 56 29.62 23.48 -2.70
CA ASP A 56 28.31 23.98 -2.27
C ASP A 56 27.27 23.63 -3.34
N CYS A 57 26.27 22.85 -2.96
CA CYS A 57 25.22 22.33 -3.82
C CYS A 57 23.90 23.10 -3.68
N VAL A 58 23.84 24.15 -2.86
CA VAL A 58 22.66 25.02 -2.75
C VAL A 58 22.59 25.94 -3.97
N ARG A 59 21.45 25.92 -4.66
CA ARG A 59 21.25 26.63 -5.93
C ARG A 59 19.81 27.14 -6.07
N PRO A 60 19.55 28.04 -7.04
CA PRO A 60 18.20 28.33 -7.50
C PRO A 60 17.47 27.07 -7.99
N ILE A 61 16.14 27.08 -7.93
CA ILE A 61 15.32 25.95 -8.37
C ILE A 61 15.58 25.60 -9.86
N PRO A 62 15.64 24.31 -10.23
CA PRO A 62 15.75 23.92 -11.64
C PRO A 62 14.63 24.46 -12.52
N VAL A 63 14.95 24.82 -13.77
CA VAL A 63 14.03 25.47 -14.72
C VAL A 63 12.74 24.66 -14.94
N GLU A 64 12.84 23.35 -15.11
CA GLU A 64 11.66 22.50 -15.31
C GLU A 64 10.73 22.51 -14.10
N ARG A 65 11.29 22.48 -12.88
CA ARG A 65 10.51 22.56 -11.65
C ARG A 65 9.89 23.94 -11.45
N GLN A 66 10.61 25.00 -11.82
CA GLN A 66 10.06 26.34 -11.84
C GLN A 66 8.83 26.44 -12.76
N ASN A 67 8.85 25.77 -13.91
CA ASN A 67 7.70 25.73 -14.82
C ASN A 67 6.48 25.03 -14.20
N HIS A 68 6.68 23.94 -13.44
CA HIS A 68 5.59 23.26 -12.72
C HIS A 68 4.98 24.18 -11.65
N ILE A 69 5.83 24.89 -10.89
CA ILE A 69 5.37 25.87 -9.89
C ILE A 69 4.61 27.02 -10.56
N ASN A 70 5.16 27.61 -11.63
CA ASN A 70 4.51 28.70 -12.35
C ASN A 70 3.15 28.28 -12.91
N SER A 71 3.03 27.03 -13.37
CA SER A 71 1.77 26.46 -13.86
C SER A 71 0.73 26.35 -12.74
N TYR A 72 1.16 25.89 -11.55
CA TYR A 72 0.31 25.86 -10.36
C TYR A 72 -0.12 27.26 -9.89
N LEU A 73 0.82 28.20 -9.77
CA LEU A 73 0.54 29.59 -9.36
C LEU A 73 -0.46 30.27 -10.30
N THR A 74 -0.28 30.05 -11.62
CA THR A 74 -1.21 30.52 -12.64
C THR A 74 -2.60 29.91 -12.45
N PHE A 75 -2.69 28.60 -12.17
CA PHE A 75 -3.94 27.89 -11.94
C PHE A 75 -4.73 28.43 -10.73
N ILE A 76 -4.05 28.74 -9.62
CA ILE A 76 -4.69 29.29 -8.42
C ILE A 76 -4.94 30.81 -8.47
N ASN A 77 -4.75 31.45 -9.62
CA ASN A 77 -4.90 32.90 -9.83
C ASN A 77 -4.07 33.76 -8.84
N GLN A 78 -2.90 33.27 -8.42
CA GLN A 78 -1.96 34.09 -7.65
C GLN A 78 -0.99 34.77 -8.61
N ASN A 79 -0.92 36.11 -8.55
CA ASN A 79 -0.01 36.89 -9.40
C ASN A 79 1.45 36.48 -9.15
N ASN A 80 2.12 35.99 -10.21
CA ASN A 80 3.52 35.56 -10.19
C ASN A 80 4.52 36.63 -9.70
N ASN A 81 4.14 37.92 -9.70
CA ASN A 81 5.06 39.03 -9.45
C ASN A 81 5.43 39.29 -7.98
N SER A 82 5.02 38.43 -7.03
CA SER A 82 5.27 38.66 -5.59
C SER A 82 5.70 37.43 -4.77
N ILE A 83 5.96 36.29 -5.41
CA ILE A 83 6.29 35.03 -4.73
C ILE A 83 7.72 34.62 -5.07
N ASP A 84 8.63 34.80 -4.10
CA ASP A 84 10.01 34.34 -4.22
C ASP A 84 10.10 32.83 -3.95
N ILE A 85 10.83 32.12 -4.81
CA ILE A 85 11.19 30.71 -4.63
C ILE A 85 12.54 30.66 -3.88
N GLU A 86 12.63 29.83 -2.86
CA GLU A 86 13.84 29.72 -2.03
C GLU A 86 14.99 29.01 -2.77
N GLU A 87 16.25 29.36 -2.49
CA GLU A 87 17.39 28.52 -2.92
C GLU A 87 17.54 27.35 -1.94
N GLN A 88 17.81 26.16 -2.48
CA GLN A 88 17.96 24.94 -1.69
C GLN A 88 18.92 23.98 -2.39
N GLY A 89 19.34 22.92 -1.70
CA GLY A 89 19.94 21.76 -2.34
C GLY A 89 18.88 20.96 -3.11
N TYR A 90 18.64 21.30 -4.38
CA TYR A 90 17.57 20.68 -5.18
C TYR A 90 18.01 19.42 -5.93
N LEU A 91 17.11 18.43 -6.00
CA LEU A 91 17.10 17.39 -7.02
C LEU A 91 16.42 17.91 -8.30
N ASP A 92 16.85 17.41 -9.47
CA ASP A 92 16.39 17.90 -10.76
C ASP A 92 15.09 17.21 -11.23
N GLU A 93 15.11 15.88 -11.35
CA GLU A 93 14.11 15.09 -12.10
C GLU A 93 13.03 14.47 -11.20
N ILE A 94 12.49 15.23 -10.25
CA ILE A 94 11.48 14.72 -9.29
C ILE A 94 10.13 14.34 -9.93
N ASP A 95 9.91 14.75 -11.18
CA ASP A 95 8.72 14.43 -11.95
C ASP A 95 8.88 13.18 -12.83
N LYS A 96 10.05 12.52 -12.83
CA LYS A 96 10.33 11.34 -13.67
C LYS A 96 10.18 10.04 -12.88
N PHE A 97 9.63 8.99 -13.50
CA PHE A 97 9.51 7.67 -12.86
C PHE A 97 9.22 6.54 -13.88
N ASP A 98 9.88 5.39 -13.73
CA ASP A 98 9.66 4.22 -14.59
C ASP A 98 8.52 3.33 -14.04
N TYR A 99 7.29 3.78 -14.21
CA TYR A 99 6.12 3.06 -13.71
C TYR A 99 5.95 1.67 -14.35
N GLY A 100 6.33 1.51 -15.62
CA GLY A 100 6.26 0.23 -16.33
C GLY A 100 7.25 -0.80 -15.75
N PHE A 101 8.39 -0.35 -15.22
CA PHE A 101 9.30 -1.23 -14.50
C PHE A 101 8.66 -1.82 -13.23
N PHE A 102 7.86 -1.04 -12.50
CA PHE A 102 7.23 -1.46 -11.26
C PHE A 102 5.80 -2.02 -11.43
N ASN A 103 5.37 -2.28 -12.67
CA ASN A 103 4.03 -2.75 -13.01
C ASN A 103 2.92 -1.81 -12.47
N LEU A 104 3.18 -0.50 -12.53
CA LEU A 104 2.23 0.55 -12.18
C LEU A 104 1.66 1.20 -13.44
N SER A 105 0.40 1.63 -13.40
CA SER A 105 -0.21 2.31 -14.55
C SER A 105 0.20 3.80 -14.59
N PRO A 106 0.24 4.44 -15.78
CA PRO A 106 0.55 5.87 -15.90
C PRO A 106 -0.33 6.77 -15.03
N ASN A 107 -1.65 6.51 -14.99
CA ASN A 107 -2.58 7.30 -14.17
C ASN A 107 -2.28 7.17 -12.67
N GLU A 108 -1.93 5.97 -12.19
CA GLU A 108 -1.54 5.77 -10.78
C GLU A 108 -0.21 6.47 -10.48
N ALA A 109 0.79 6.31 -11.34
CA ALA A 109 2.09 6.95 -11.17
C ALA A 109 2.02 8.48 -11.17
N LYS A 110 1.10 9.06 -11.96
CA LYS A 110 0.88 10.50 -12.05
C LYS A 110 0.35 11.12 -10.74
N VAL A 111 -0.46 10.37 -9.99
CA VAL A 111 -1.06 10.83 -8.72
C VAL A 111 -0.30 10.33 -7.49
N MET A 112 0.79 9.59 -7.70
CA MET A 112 1.65 9.08 -6.64
C MET A 112 2.69 10.14 -6.22
N ASP A 113 2.81 10.34 -4.91
CA ASP A 113 3.76 11.29 -4.33
C ASP A 113 5.17 11.05 -4.91
N PRO A 114 5.82 12.11 -5.46
CA PRO A 114 7.20 12.04 -5.94
C PRO A 114 8.18 11.42 -4.94
N ASN A 115 7.99 11.64 -3.63
CA ASN A 115 8.82 11.03 -2.59
C ASN A 115 8.71 9.50 -2.63
N HIS A 116 7.50 8.98 -2.84
CA HIS A 116 7.26 7.55 -2.90
C HIS A 116 7.90 6.92 -4.15
N ARG A 117 7.79 7.61 -5.29
CA ARG A 117 8.38 7.16 -6.56
C ARG A 117 9.90 7.12 -6.49
N MET A 118 10.50 8.21 -6.00
CA MET A 118 11.94 8.32 -5.83
C MET A 118 12.47 7.24 -4.89
N PHE A 119 11.87 7.07 -3.71
CA PHE A 119 12.34 6.09 -2.74
C PHE A 119 12.16 4.64 -3.22
N LEU A 120 11.12 4.34 -4.01
CA LEU A 120 10.94 3.02 -4.62
C LEU A 120 12.08 2.68 -5.60
N GLN A 121 12.47 3.64 -6.46
CA GLN A 121 13.63 3.47 -7.36
C GLN A 121 14.94 3.33 -6.57
N THR A 122 15.16 4.18 -5.58
CA THR A 122 16.37 4.11 -4.73
C THR A 122 16.44 2.80 -3.94
N ALA A 123 15.33 2.30 -3.43
CA ALA A 123 15.27 1.01 -2.75
C ALA A 123 15.62 -0.16 -3.69
N TRP A 124 15.10 -0.14 -4.93
CA TRP A 124 15.49 -1.13 -5.95
C TRP A 124 16.99 -1.07 -6.27
N HIS A 125 17.51 0.12 -6.53
CA HIS A 125 18.93 0.36 -6.80
C HIS A 125 19.82 -0.11 -5.65
N THR A 126 19.38 0.06 -4.41
CA THR A 126 20.10 -0.43 -3.21
C THR A 126 20.20 -1.96 -3.21
N ILE A 127 19.13 -2.66 -3.61
CA ILE A 127 19.10 -4.14 -3.71
C ILE A 127 20.00 -4.62 -4.85
N GLU A 128 20.01 -3.91 -5.98
CA GLU A 128 20.92 -4.22 -7.09
C GLU A 128 22.38 -3.96 -6.73
N ASP A 129 22.68 -2.87 -6.03
CA ASP A 129 24.04 -2.56 -5.55
C ASP A 129 24.57 -3.68 -4.65
N ALA A 130 23.71 -4.22 -3.78
CA ALA A 130 24.04 -5.37 -2.94
C ALA A 130 24.14 -6.72 -3.70
N GLY A 131 23.61 -6.81 -4.92
CA GLY A 131 23.57 -8.03 -5.72
C GLY A 131 22.51 -9.04 -5.28
N TYR A 132 21.31 -8.58 -4.93
CA TYR A 132 20.18 -9.39 -4.44
C TYR A 132 18.89 -9.32 -5.28
N SER A 133 18.88 -8.69 -6.45
CA SER A 133 17.64 -8.57 -7.24
C SER A 133 17.13 -9.92 -7.79
N GLY A 134 15.89 -9.93 -8.29
CA GLY A 134 15.19 -11.13 -8.73
C GLY A 134 14.73 -12.03 -7.58
N ASP A 135 14.80 -13.35 -7.79
CA ASP A 135 14.30 -14.36 -6.84
C ASP A 135 15.05 -14.40 -5.50
N ARG A 136 16.17 -13.69 -5.37
CA ARG A 136 16.98 -13.65 -4.15
C ARG A 136 16.42 -12.76 -3.06
N ILE A 137 15.59 -11.77 -3.42
CA ILE A 137 14.94 -10.86 -2.45
C ILE A 137 13.45 -11.18 -2.27
N ARG A 138 12.78 -11.68 -3.31
CA ARG A 138 11.35 -12.00 -3.27
C ARG A 138 11.06 -13.11 -2.25
N GLY A 139 10.01 -12.93 -1.44
CA GLY A 139 9.62 -13.86 -0.39
C GLY A 139 10.50 -13.85 0.86
N THR A 140 11.61 -13.10 0.88
CA THR A 140 12.53 -13.05 2.02
C THR A 140 11.96 -12.25 3.19
N LYS A 141 12.45 -12.51 4.42
CA LYS A 141 12.10 -11.72 5.61
C LYS A 141 12.88 -10.40 5.64
N THR A 142 12.81 -9.62 4.56
CA THR A 142 13.45 -8.30 4.47
C THR A 142 12.52 -7.23 5.02
N GLY A 143 12.97 -6.47 6.03
CA GLY A 143 12.22 -5.32 6.54
C GLY A 143 12.48 -4.04 5.73
N VAL A 144 11.56 -3.09 5.79
CA VAL A 144 11.63 -1.77 5.13
C VAL A 144 11.35 -0.69 6.17
N TYR A 145 12.33 0.15 6.46
CA TYR A 145 12.28 1.19 7.48
C TYR A 145 12.63 2.53 6.83
N VAL A 146 11.65 3.44 6.75
CA VAL A 146 11.80 4.67 5.96
C VAL A 146 11.56 5.90 6.83
N GLY A 147 12.56 6.78 6.93
CA GLY A 147 12.39 8.11 7.51
C GLY A 147 11.64 9.01 6.53
N PHE A 148 10.39 9.35 6.85
CA PHE A 148 9.55 10.20 6.01
C PHE A 148 8.45 10.83 6.86
N SER A 149 8.17 12.11 6.59
CA SER A 149 7.11 12.88 7.23
C SER A 149 6.27 13.56 6.16
N ARG A 150 4.97 13.65 6.40
CA ARG A 150 4.04 14.34 5.51
C ARG A 150 4.06 15.84 5.85
N SER A 151 4.44 16.67 4.90
CA SER A 151 4.28 18.12 5.04
C SER A 151 2.80 18.51 4.96
N LEU A 152 2.32 19.40 5.83
CA LEU A 152 0.91 19.80 5.84
C LEU A 152 0.57 20.75 4.68
N ARG A 153 1.48 21.66 4.32
CA ARG A 153 1.27 22.65 3.25
C ARG A 153 1.88 22.25 1.91
N ASP A 154 2.98 21.52 1.94
CA ASP A 154 3.79 21.13 0.78
C ASP A 154 3.69 19.62 0.53
N ASN A 155 2.48 19.14 0.24
CA ASN A 155 2.25 17.74 -0.11
C ASN A 155 1.52 17.59 -1.45
N TYR A 156 1.77 16.45 -2.09
CA TYR A 156 1.27 16.18 -3.43
C TYR A 156 -0.24 15.90 -3.47
N GLU A 157 -0.77 15.32 -2.40
CA GLU A 157 -2.22 15.06 -2.25
C GLU A 157 -3.03 16.35 -2.33
N ARG A 158 -2.58 17.42 -1.65
CA ARG A 158 -3.20 18.75 -1.72
C ARG A 158 -3.18 19.30 -3.14
N LEU A 159 -2.04 19.21 -3.82
CA LEU A 159 -1.90 19.64 -5.21
C LEU A 159 -2.89 18.90 -6.13
N ILE A 160 -3.06 17.58 -5.94
CA ILE A 160 -4.05 16.78 -6.68
C ILE A 160 -5.48 17.24 -6.35
N TYR A 161 -5.80 17.42 -5.07
CA TYR A 161 -7.13 17.83 -4.60
C TYR A 161 -7.54 19.20 -5.14
N GLU A 162 -6.62 20.17 -5.15
CA GLU A 162 -6.88 21.52 -5.67
C GLU A 162 -7.11 21.54 -7.18
N VAL A 163 -6.45 20.65 -7.94
CA VAL A 163 -6.58 20.57 -9.40
C VAL A 163 -7.80 19.76 -9.83
N ASN A 164 -8.04 18.60 -9.22
CA ASN A 164 -9.15 17.71 -9.58
C ASN A 164 -9.63 16.87 -8.38
N PRO A 165 -10.65 17.33 -7.63
CA PRO A 165 -11.18 16.62 -6.47
C PRO A 165 -11.69 15.20 -6.77
N ASN A 166 -12.17 14.92 -7.99
CA ASN A 166 -12.66 13.60 -8.38
C ASN A 166 -11.53 12.57 -8.51
N VAL A 167 -10.34 13.01 -8.94
CA VAL A 167 -9.13 12.16 -9.00
C VAL A 167 -8.57 11.91 -7.60
N ALA A 168 -8.72 12.87 -6.68
CA ALA A 168 -8.26 12.75 -5.30
C ALA A 168 -8.93 11.59 -4.52
N ASN A 169 -10.23 11.35 -4.77
CA ASN A 169 -10.97 10.26 -4.13
C ASN A 169 -10.44 8.85 -4.49
N GLY A 170 -9.76 8.71 -5.63
CA GLY A 170 -9.13 7.45 -6.07
C GLY A 170 -7.62 7.37 -5.79
N SER A 171 -6.98 8.47 -5.34
CA SER A 171 -5.52 8.56 -5.15
C SER A 171 -5.07 8.47 -3.70
N ALA A 172 -5.99 8.27 -2.74
CA ALA A 172 -5.68 8.20 -1.31
C ALA A 172 -4.60 7.14 -1.00
N THR A 173 -4.73 5.93 -1.57
CA THR A 173 -3.74 4.85 -1.41
C THR A 173 -2.39 5.16 -2.06
N ALA A 174 -2.30 6.15 -2.95
CA ALA A 174 -1.04 6.56 -3.58
C ALA A 174 -0.19 7.47 -2.67
N ASN A 175 -0.81 8.17 -1.72
CA ASN A 175 -0.18 9.26 -0.96
C ASN A 175 -0.19 9.10 0.56
N ILE A 176 -0.87 8.07 1.11
CA ILE A 176 -0.79 7.76 2.55
C ILE A 176 0.67 7.40 2.93
N PRO A 177 1.27 8.02 3.97
CA PRO A 177 2.68 7.78 4.32
C PRO A 177 3.03 6.31 4.55
N SER A 178 2.20 5.55 5.27
CA SER A 178 2.46 4.12 5.55
C SER A 178 2.54 3.25 4.28
N ILE A 179 1.95 3.69 3.17
CA ILE A 179 2.05 3.00 1.89
C ILE A 179 3.45 3.12 1.28
N LEU A 180 4.26 4.12 1.65
CA LEU A 180 5.65 4.24 1.18
C LEU A 180 6.45 2.95 1.40
N ALA A 181 6.53 2.50 2.66
CA ALA A 181 7.23 1.28 3.03
C ALA A 181 6.48 0.01 2.57
N SER A 182 5.14 0.04 2.66
CA SER A 182 4.30 -1.11 2.31
C SER A 182 4.31 -1.40 0.81
N ARG A 183 4.41 -0.39 -0.05
CA ARG A 183 4.44 -0.53 -1.51
C ARG A 183 5.73 -1.18 -1.99
N ILE A 184 6.87 -0.84 -1.38
CA ILE A 184 8.14 -1.54 -1.64
C ILE A 184 8.01 -3.02 -1.27
N SER A 185 7.45 -3.28 -0.08
CA SER A 185 7.24 -4.66 0.38
C SER A 185 6.28 -5.43 -0.52
N TYR A 186 5.21 -4.78 -1.01
CA TYR A 186 4.24 -5.37 -1.92
C TYR A 186 4.84 -5.70 -3.29
N ILE A 187 5.49 -4.73 -3.93
CA ILE A 187 6.04 -4.89 -5.29
C ILE A 187 7.17 -5.91 -5.32
N LEU A 188 7.98 -5.98 -4.25
CA LEU A 188 9.14 -6.87 -4.15
C LEU A 188 8.85 -8.16 -3.38
N ASP A 189 7.60 -8.38 -2.96
CA ASP A 189 7.17 -9.54 -2.17
C ASP A 189 7.98 -9.75 -0.87
N LEU A 190 8.31 -8.68 -0.15
CA LEU A 190 9.07 -8.74 1.11
C LEU A 190 8.17 -9.07 2.30
N LYS A 191 8.67 -9.89 3.22
CA LYS A 191 7.90 -10.43 4.36
C LYS A 191 8.31 -9.89 5.72
N GLY A 192 9.26 -8.96 5.78
CA GLY A 192 9.65 -8.29 7.03
C GLY A 192 8.76 -7.10 7.39
N PRO A 193 9.03 -6.43 8.52
CA PRO A 193 8.27 -5.23 8.93
C PRO A 193 8.39 -4.11 7.90
N ALA A 194 7.31 -3.41 7.60
CA ALA A 194 7.28 -2.24 6.72
C ALA A 194 6.81 -1.01 7.49
N LEU A 195 7.73 -0.12 7.83
CA LEU A 195 7.50 1.00 8.75
C LEU A 195 7.94 2.34 8.13
N VAL A 196 7.12 3.35 8.36
CA VAL A 196 7.51 4.76 8.18
C VAL A 196 7.74 5.37 9.55
N ILE A 197 8.86 6.08 9.67
CA ILE A 197 9.33 6.69 10.90
C ILE A 197 9.28 8.21 10.70
N ASP A 198 8.55 8.89 11.58
CA ASP A 198 8.54 10.34 11.68
C ASP A 198 8.97 10.77 13.09
N THR A 199 10.23 11.12 13.19
CA THR A 199 10.81 11.81 14.34
C THR A 199 11.46 13.11 13.86
N ALA A 200 10.86 13.80 12.88
CA ALA A 200 11.43 14.98 12.22
C ALA A 200 12.87 14.71 11.70
N CYS A 201 13.83 15.59 11.99
CA CYS A 201 15.20 15.56 11.47
C CYS A 201 16.01 14.28 11.80
N SER A 202 15.63 13.51 12.82
CA SER A 202 16.30 12.25 13.18
C SER A 202 15.72 11.01 12.51
N SER A 203 14.62 11.14 11.75
CA SER A 203 13.80 10.03 11.23
C SER A 203 14.60 8.93 10.53
N SER A 204 15.43 9.27 9.54
CA SER A 204 16.21 8.27 8.80
C SER A 204 17.27 7.56 9.63
N LEU A 205 17.87 8.22 10.62
CA LEU A 205 18.85 7.57 11.51
C LEU A 205 18.15 6.70 12.56
N VAL A 206 16.96 7.09 13.03
CA VAL A 206 16.08 6.23 13.84
C VAL A 206 15.61 5.02 13.03
N ALA A 207 15.32 5.18 11.74
CA ALA A 207 15.00 4.07 10.84
C ALA A 207 16.15 3.06 10.74
N VAL A 208 17.41 3.52 10.65
CA VAL A 208 18.61 2.66 10.73
C VAL A 208 18.70 1.95 12.07
N HIS A 209 18.48 2.65 13.19
CA HIS A 209 18.46 2.03 14.52
C HIS A 209 17.41 0.91 14.61
N LEU A 210 16.16 1.17 14.22
CA LEU A 210 15.07 0.19 14.25
C LEU A 210 15.33 -1.00 13.31
N ALA A 211 15.90 -0.76 12.14
CA ALA A 211 16.35 -1.82 11.24
C ALA A 211 17.41 -2.71 11.90
N CYS A 212 18.41 -2.11 12.57
CA CYS A 212 19.41 -2.86 13.32
C CYS A 212 18.77 -3.67 14.45
N GLN A 213 17.80 -3.11 15.19
CA GLN A 213 17.07 -3.86 16.22
C GLN A 213 16.27 -5.02 15.62
N GLY A 214 15.59 -4.81 14.50
CA GLY A 214 14.85 -5.87 13.80
C GLY A 214 15.73 -7.03 13.34
N LEU A 215 16.96 -6.74 12.91
CA LEU A 215 17.97 -7.75 12.57
C LEU A 215 18.48 -8.48 13.82
N LYS A 216 18.77 -7.74 14.91
CA LYS A 216 19.26 -8.30 16.18
C LYS A 216 18.22 -9.20 16.85
N THR A 217 16.94 -8.85 16.78
CA THR A 217 15.83 -9.65 17.36
C THR A 217 15.33 -10.76 16.45
N GLY A 218 15.75 -10.79 15.17
CA GLY A 218 15.32 -11.80 14.20
C GLY A 218 13.94 -11.54 13.57
N ASN A 219 13.37 -10.34 13.76
CA ASN A 219 12.14 -9.92 13.07
C ASN A 219 12.33 -9.80 11.55
N CYS A 220 13.57 -9.52 11.11
CA CYS A 220 13.97 -9.57 9.71
C CYS A 220 15.39 -10.14 9.56
N GLU A 221 15.73 -10.67 8.39
CA GLU A 221 17.05 -11.23 8.09
C GLU A 221 17.95 -10.29 7.27
N MET A 222 17.31 -9.38 6.55
CA MET A 222 17.88 -8.22 5.87
C MET A 222 16.95 -7.04 6.13
N ALA A 223 17.44 -5.81 6.00
CA ALA A 223 16.60 -4.63 6.17
C ALA A 223 17.02 -3.50 5.23
N ILE A 224 16.05 -2.92 4.53
CA ILE A 224 16.22 -1.66 3.81
C ILE A 224 15.94 -0.55 4.82
N ALA A 225 16.94 0.30 5.07
CA ALA A 225 16.81 1.49 5.90
C ALA A 225 17.13 2.73 5.08
N GLY A 226 16.30 3.77 5.17
CA GLY A 226 16.44 4.93 4.30
C GLY A 226 15.69 6.17 4.74
N GLY A 227 15.75 7.21 3.92
CA GLY A 227 14.91 8.39 4.05
C GLY A 227 14.74 9.11 2.72
N VAL A 228 13.63 9.82 2.58
CA VAL A 228 13.34 10.67 1.42
C VAL A 228 12.73 12.00 1.86
N LYS A 229 13.18 13.09 1.23
CA LYS A 229 12.64 14.44 1.41
C LYS A 229 12.73 15.21 0.10
N LEU A 230 11.59 15.71 -0.38
CA LEU A 230 11.46 16.63 -1.50
C LEU A 230 10.69 17.88 -1.06
N SER A 231 10.93 19.01 -1.71
CA SER A 231 10.24 20.29 -1.52
C SER A 231 9.41 20.60 -2.77
N LEU A 232 8.11 20.31 -2.79
CA LEU A 232 7.32 20.40 -4.03
C LEU A 232 6.99 21.85 -4.41
N LEU A 233 6.68 22.68 -3.41
CA LEU A 233 6.35 24.10 -3.50
C LEU A 233 7.17 24.95 -2.49
N PRO A 234 8.48 25.16 -2.71
CA PRO A 234 9.38 25.90 -1.82
C PRO A 234 9.19 27.44 -1.93
N LEU A 235 7.99 27.92 -1.62
CA LEU A 235 7.57 29.32 -1.79
C LEU A 235 7.76 30.11 -0.48
N ARG A 236 8.59 31.16 -0.49
CA ARG A 236 9.04 31.90 0.70
C ARG A 236 7.93 32.41 1.64
N ASN A 237 6.76 32.76 1.10
CA ASN A 237 5.61 33.29 1.85
C ASN A 237 4.61 32.21 2.31
N ILE A 238 4.76 30.96 1.84
CA ILE A 238 3.82 29.86 2.07
C ILE A 238 4.49 28.72 2.86
N SER A 239 5.80 28.52 2.66
CA SER A 239 6.64 27.56 3.38
C SER A 239 6.48 27.69 4.90
N GLU A 240 6.34 26.55 5.57
CA GLU A 240 6.31 26.49 7.03
C GLU A 240 7.70 26.87 7.57
N LYS A 241 7.77 27.93 8.37
CA LYS A 241 9.00 28.31 9.06
C LYS A 241 8.93 27.88 10.52
N VAL A 242 9.89 27.08 10.93
CA VAL A 242 10.03 26.57 12.30
C VAL A 242 11.03 27.43 13.10
N GLY A 243 11.70 28.39 12.45
CA GLY A 243 12.58 29.37 13.09
C GLY A 243 14.04 28.96 13.15
N ILE A 244 14.42 27.93 12.38
CA ILE A 244 15.79 27.42 12.27
C ILE A 244 16.40 27.68 10.89
N GLU A 245 15.68 28.36 10.00
CA GLU A 245 16.06 28.58 8.61
C GLU A 245 17.08 29.73 8.49
N SER A 246 18.11 29.51 7.66
CA SER A 246 19.10 30.53 7.34
C SER A 246 18.52 31.57 6.36
N PRO A 247 18.72 32.88 6.59
CA PRO A 247 18.18 33.93 5.73
C PRO A 247 18.80 33.98 4.32
N ASP A 248 19.98 33.38 4.13
CA ASP A 248 20.69 33.27 2.86
C ASP A 248 20.85 31.81 2.38
N TYR A 249 20.07 30.91 2.97
CA TYR A 249 19.97 29.50 2.58
C TYR A 249 21.26 28.68 2.73
N ARG A 250 22.28 29.18 3.42
CA ARG A 250 23.52 28.43 3.69
C ARG A 250 23.60 27.97 5.14
N THR A 251 24.14 26.78 5.34
CA THR A 251 24.35 26.18 6.67
C THR A 251 25.82 26.32 7.06
N ARG A 252 26.12 27.21 8.01
CA ARG A 252 27.49 27.54 8.44
C ARG A 252 27.85 26.85 9.74
N SER A 253 27.86 25.52 9.72
CA SER A 253 28.02 24.71 10.93
C SER A 253 29.31 25.08 11.64
N PHE A 254 29.20 25.38 12.94
CA PHE A 254 30.27 25.71 13.87
C PHE A 254 30.98 27.06 13.64
N ASP A 255 30.58 27.84 12.63
CA ASP A 255 31.12 29.17 12.38
C ASP A 255 30.48 30.22 13.30
N ASP A 256 31.20 31.30 13.60
CA ASP A 256 30.67 32.43 14.39
C ASP A 256 29.50 33.16 13.73
N SER A 257 29.35 33.04 12.41
CA SER A 257 28.22 33.59 11.64
C SER A 257 27.04 32.64 11.51
N ALA A 258 27.04 31.49 12.21
CA ALA A 258 25.93 30.55 12.29
C ALA A 258 24.59 31.26 12.62
N ASN A 259 23.62 31.14 11.72
CA ASN A 259 22.36 31.88 11.75
C ASN A 259 21.14 31.04 11.32
N GLY A 260 21.27 29.71 11.28
CA GLY A 260 20.27 28.77 10.81
C GLY A 260 20.80 27.85 9.71
N ALA A 261 19.94 26.93 9.26
CA ALA A 261 20.25 25.99 8.19
C ALA A 261 19.55 26.37 6.87
N GLY A 262 20.24 26.17 5.75
CA GLY A 262 19.59 26.11 4.44
C GLY A 262 18.76 24.84 4.30
N ALA A 263 17.73 24.83 3.46
CA ALA A 263 16.96 23.62 3.15
C ALA A 263 17.61 22.82 2.00
N GLY A 264 17.28 21.53 1.93
CA GLY A 264 17.72 20.66 0.85
C GLY A 264 16.86 19.42 0.71
N GLU A 265 17.05 18.73 -0.39
CA GLU A 265 16.34 17.51 -0.77
C GLU A 265 17.30 16.34 -0.87
N GLY A 266 16.78 15.12 -0.75
CA GLY A 266 17.57 13.94 -0.98
C GLY A 266 16.82 12.65 -0.70
N CYS A 267 17.30 11.58 -1.31
CA CYS A 267 16.79 10.23 -1.16
C CYS A 267 17.97 9.28 -0.96
N VAL A 268 17.99 8.51 0.12
CA VAL A 268 19.05 7.54 0.40
C VAL A 268 18.44 6.27 0.95
N ALA A 269 18.89 5.12 0.45
CA ALA A 269 18.57 3.83 1.01
C ALA A 269 19.83 2.97 1.15
N MET A 270 19.83 2.11 2.17
CA MET A 270 20.90 1.19 2.51
C MET A 270 20.33 -0.19 2.82
N LEU A 271 20.95 -1.24 2.30
CA LEU A 271 20.61 -2.62 2.61
C LEU A 271 21.54 -3.13 3.74
N LEU A 272 20.92 -3.55 4.83
CA LEU A 272 21.57 -3.96 6.07
C LEU A 272 21.42 -5.46 6.28
N LYS A 273 22.46 -6.09 6.81
CA LYS A 273 22.49 -7.53 7.09
C LYS A 273 23.43 -7.85 8.25
N PRO A 274 23.16 -8.86 9.09
CA PRO A 274 24.11 -9.24 10.14
C PRO A 274 25.49 -9.55 9.55
N LEU A 275 26.56 -8.97 10.13
CA LEU A 275 27.92 -9.04 9.57
C LEU A 275 28.36 -10.49 9.31
N GLU A 276 28.09 -11.40 10.25
CA GLU A 276 28.40 -12.81 10.11
C GLU A 276 27.75 -13.44 8.85
N LYS A 277 26.49 -13.09 8.57
CA LYS A 277 25.80 -13.56 7.36
C LYS A 277 26.36 -12.88 6.11
N ALA A 278 26.67 -11.60 6.18
CA ALA A 278 27.22 -10.85 5.05
C ALA A 278 28.59 -11.41 4.59
N LEU A 279 29.47 -11.72 5.55
CA LEU A 279 30.76 -12.35 5.27
C LEU A 279 30.60 -13.76 4.69
N ARG A 280 29.69 -14.57 5.26
CA ARG A 280 29.40 -15.92 4.74
C ARG A 280 28.87 -15.88 3.31
N ASP A 281 28.01 -14.92 3.01
CA ASP A 281 27.33 -14.81 1.72
C ASP A 281 28.16 -13.97 0.71
N ARG A 282 29.39 -13.59 1.10
CA ARG A 282 30.40 -12.85 0.31
C ARG A 282 29.84 -11.55 -0.27
N ASP A 283 29.12 -10.82 0.56
CA ASP A 283 28.56 -9.52 0.21
C ASP A 283 29.66 -8.46 0.13
N ASN A 284 29.44 -7.43 -0.70
CA ASN A 284 30.25 -6.22 -0.67
C ASN A 284 29.92 -5.47 0.63
N ILE A 285 30.90 -5.19 1.48
CA ILE A 285 30.64 -4.48 2.75
C ILE A 285 31.23 -3.08 2.65
N TYR A 286 30.38 -2.06 2.74
CA TYR A 286 30.81 -0.66 2.71
C TYR A 286 31.36 -0.18 4.05
N ALA A 287 30.65 -0.53 5.13
CA ALA A 287 31.04 -0.26 6.52
C ALA A 287 30.25 -1.19 7.45
N THR A 288 30.68 -1.25 8.71
CA THR A 288 30.00 -2.03 9.76
C THR A 288 29.40 -1.09 10.80
N ILE A 289 28.11 -1.23 11.07
CA ILE A 289 27.43 -0.59 12.20
C ILE A 289 27.75 -1.39 13.46
N LYS A 290 28.49 -0.77 14.39
CA LYS A 290 28.91 -1.40 15.65
C LYS A 290 27.89 -1.22 16.75
N GLY A 291 27.32 -0.02 16.84
CA GLY A 291 26.34 0.30 17.87
C GLY A 291 25.45 1.46 17.48
N THR A 292 24.22 1.44 18.00
CA THR A 292 23.23 2.50 17.78
C THR A 292 22.44 2.75 19.05
N ALA A 293 22.02 3.99 19.28
CA ALA A 293 21.13 4.32 20.39
C ALA A 293 20.19 5.46 20.02
N ILE A 294 19.03 5.46 20.67
CA ILE A 294 18.04 6.54 20.62
C ILE A 294 17.65 6.96 22.04
N ASN A 295 17.33 8.23 22.24
CA ASN A 295 16.70 8.71 23.48
C ASN A 295 15.85 9.96 23.22
N GLN A 296 15.46 10.66 24.30
CA GLN A 296 14.65 11.87 24.26
C GLN A 296 15.28 12.97 25.13
N ASP A 297 15.22 14.21 24.64
CA ASP A 297 15.67 15.40 25.36
C ASP A 297 14.87 15.63 26.66
N GLY A 298 13.61 15.17 26.69
CA GLY A 298 12.71 15.33 27.83
C GLY A 298 12.34 16.80 28.06
N SER A 299 12.29 17.23 29.32
CA SER A 299 12.00 18.63 29.64
C SER A 299 13.26 19.50 29.47
N SER A 300 13.22 20.41 28.51
CA SER A 300 14.25 21.44 28.27
C SER A 300 13.64 22.85 28.32
N LEU A 301 14.37 23.89 27.88
CA LEU A 301 13.92 25.29 27.87
C LEU A 301 12.74 25.58 26.90
N GLY A 302 12.31 24.58 26.14
CA GLY A 302 11.18 24.60 25.22
C GLY A 302 11.18 23.31 24.40
N ILE A 303 10.04 22.90 23.84
CA ILE A 303 9.93 21.60 23.15
C ILE A 303 10.95 21.40 22.02
N THR A 304 11.44 22.49 21.42
CA THR A 304 12.44 22.49 20.35
C THR A 304 13.86 22.81 20.80
N ALA A 305 14.09 23.07 22.09
CA ALA A 305 15.40 23.40 22.62
C ALA A 305 16.20 22.12 22.91
N PRO A 306 17.42 21.96 22.35
CA PRO A 306 18.22 20.76 22.53
C PRO A 306 18.76 20.62 23.96
N ASN A 307 19.08 19.39 24.37
CA ASN A 307 19.65 19.08 25.69
C ASN A 307 21.02 18.39 25.59
N SER A 308 22.09 19.09 25.99
CA SER A 308 23.47 18.57 25.89
C SER A 308 23.70 17.29 26.70
N LEU A 309 23.03 17.14 27.86
CA LEU A 309 23.15 15.92 28.67
C LEU A 309 22.47 14.73 27.99
N ALA A 310 21.27 14.93 27.42
CA ALA A 310 20.59 13.88 26.68
C ALA A 310 21.39 13.45 25.45
N GLN A 311 22.00 14.39 24.73
CA GLN A 311 22.91 14.12 23.62
C GLN A 311 24.14 13.33 24.09
N ALA A 312 24.75 13.70 25.22
CA ALA A 312 25.85 12.95 25.81
C ALA A 312 25.45 11.50 26.15
N GLU A 313 24.28 11.30 26.77
CA GLU A 313 23.80 9.95 27.12
C GLU A 313 23.54 9.07 25.91
N VAL A 314 22.96 9.59 24.82
CA VAL A 314 22.71 8.77 23.62
C VAL A 314 24.02 8.36 22.95
N MET A 315 25.03 9.25 22.90
CA MET A 315 26.36 8.91 22.39
C MET A 315 27.02 7.82 23.24
N VAL A 316 27.03 8.00 24.55
CA VAL A 316 27.58 7.01 25.50
C VAL A 316 26.86 5.67 25.39
N ALA A 317 25.54 5.67 25.23
CA ALA A 317 24.76 4.45 25.04
C ALA A 317 25.14 3.72 23.73
N ALA A 318 25.29 4.45 22.63
CA ALA A 318 25.72 3.87 21.36
C ALA A 318 27.16 3.32 21.41
N TRP A 319 28.08 4.02 22.09
CA TRP A 319 29.46 3.55 22.28
C TRP A 319 29.52 2.28 23.15
N LYS A 320 28.65 2.20 24.17
CA LYS A 320 28.49 0.98 24.98
C LYS A 320 27.90 -0.18 24.18
N ASP A 321 26.88 0.05 23.35
CA ASP A 321 26.33 -0.96 22.43
C ASP A 321 27.41 -1.45 21.45
N ALA A 322 28.24 -0.52 20.94
CA ALA A 322 29.37 -0.79 20.05
C ALA A 322 30.55 -1.53 20.70
N ARG A 323 30.69 -1.47 22.03
CA ARG A 323 31.79 -2.07 22.81
C ARG A 323 33.18 -1.62 22.33
N ILE A 324 33.30 -0.34 21.97
CA ILE A 324 34.55 0.28 21.54
C ILE A 324 35.17 1.14 22.63
N ASN A 325 36.45 1.48 22.48
CA ASN A 325 37.06 2.56 23.23
C ASN A 325 36.73 3.91 22.55
N PRO A 326 36.03 4.85 23.21
CA PRO A 326 35.69 6.13 22.58
C PRO A 326 36.90 6.92 22.07
N GLU A 327 38.10 6.77 22.64
CA GLU A 327 39.32 7.43 22.12
C GLU A 327 39.69 7.03 20.69
N GLU A 328 39.18 5.91 20.19
CA GLU A 328 39.42 5.43 18.82
C GLU A 328 38.50 6.10 17.80
N ILE A 329 37.42 6.76 18.25
CA ILE A 329 36.56 7.57 17.40
C ILE A 329 37.34 8.82 16.97
N SER A 330 37.68 8.87 15.68
CA SER A 330 38.53 9.91 15.09
C SER A 330 37.78 10.87 14.18
N TYR A 331 36.51 10.60 13.90
CA TYR A 331 35.62 11.49 13.16
C TYR A 331 34.19 11.46 13.71
N ILE A 332 33.55 12.62 13.82
CA ILE A 332 32.12 12.75 14.09
C ILE A 332 31.46 13.53 12.96
N GLU A 333 30.49 12.90 12.32
CA GLU A 333 29.51 13.59 11.48
C GLU A 333 28.38 14.09 12.38
N ALA A 334 28.37 15.40 12.61
CA ALA A 334 27.46 16.04 13.53
C ALA A 334 26.06 16.25 12.94
N HIS A 335 25.09 16.55 13.80
CA HIS A 335 23.82 17.09 13.37
C HIS A 335 24.02 18.49 12.77
N GLY A 336 24.76 19.38 13.42
CA GLY A 336 25.34 20.60 12.85
C GLY A 336 24.39 21.41 11.96
N THR A 337 23.35 22.00 12.55
CA THR A 337 22.34 22.82 11.85
C THR A 337 22.71 24.30 11.78
N ALA A 338 23.89 24.68 12.26
CA ALA A 338 24.35 26.07 12.23
C ALA A 338 23.41 27.03 12.96
N THR A 339 22.72 26.54 14.00
CA THR A 339 21.88 27.40 14.84
C THR A 339 22.71 27.96 16.00
N LYS A 340 22.41 29.21 16.39
CA LYS A 340 23.16 29.92 17.44
C LYS A 340 23.20 29.17 18.78
N LEU A 341 22.15 28.41 19.09
CA LEU A 341 22.04 27.61 20.30
C LEU A 341 22.45 26.16 20.09
N GLY A 342 22.06 25.54 18.96
CA GLY A 342 22.25 24.11 18.74
C GLY A 342 23.71 23.70 18.62
N ASP A 343 24.52 24.44 17.86
CA ASP A 343 25.92 24.08 17.65
C ASP A 343 26.73 24.08 18.96
N PRO A 344 26.65 25.11 19.84
CA PRO A 344 27.29 25.04 21.16
C PRO A 344 26.78 23.89 22.04
N VAL A 345 25.47 23.62 22.04
CA VAL A 345 24.88 22.52 22.83
C VAL A 345 25.39 21.16 22.35
N GLU A 346 25.51 20.98 21.04
CA GLU A 346 26.03 19.75 20.44
C GLU A 346 27.51 19.53 20.78
N ILE A 347 28.35 20.55 20.66
CA ILE A 347 29.77 20.44 21.05
C ILE A 347 29.93 20.19 22.55
N GLU A 348 29.08 20.79 23.40
CA GLU A 348 29.09 20.51 24.84
C GLU A 348 28.68 19.06 25.12
N GLY A 349 27.62 18.56 24.46
CA GLY A 349 27.19 17.16 24.59
C GLY A 349 28.29 16.17 24.17
N ILE A 350 28.98 16.44 23.05
CA ILE A 350 30.12 15.64 22.58
C ILE A 350 31.25 15.70 23.61
N SER A 351 31.59 16.89 24.08
CA SER A 351 32.66 17.12 25.05
C SER A 351 32.39 16.39 26.37
N GLU A 352 31.15 16.42 26.85
CA GLU A 352 30.73 15.74 28.07
C GLU A 352 30.75 14.21 27.90
N ALA A 353 30.32 13.69 26.74
CA ALA A 353 30.40 12.27 26.45
C ALA A 353 31.85 11.75 26.48
N PHE A 354 32.77 12.43 25.79
CA PHE A 354 34.19 12.05 25.76
C PHE A 354 34.87 12.20 27.12
N ARG A 355 34.54 13.23 27.90
CA ARG A 355 35.16 13.51 29.21
C ARG A 355 34.98 12.38 30.22
N ARG A 356 33.95 11.54 30.04
CA ARG A 356 33.73 10.32 30.84
C ARG A 356 34.79 9.24 30.60
N TYR A 357 35.52 9.31 29.49
CA TYR A 357 36.47 8.29 29.05
C TYR A 357 37.89 8.83 28.86
N THR A 358 38.04 10.09 28.46
CA THR A 358 39.35 10.69 28.15
C THR A 358 39.41 12.18 28.43
N ASN A 359 40.62 12.67 28.71
CA ASN A 359 40.93 14.10 28.80
C ASN A 359 41.64 14.64 27.55
N ARG A 360 41.88 13.80 26.52
CA ARG A 360 42.52 14.22 25.28
C ARG A 360 41.68 15.30 24.58
N LYS A 361 42.38 16.25 23.96
CA LYS A 361 41.80 17.40 23.26
C LYS A 361 42.20 17.35 21.80
N GLN A 362 41.37 17.93 20.93
CA GLN A 362 41.68 18.14 19.51
C GLN A 362 42.17 16.87 18.79
N PHE A 363 41.55 15.71 19.06
CA PHE A 363 41.97 14.44 18.46
C PHE A 363 40.93 13.84 17.51
N CYS A 364 39.67 14.27 17.60
CA CYS A 364 38.59 13.80 16.74
C CYS A 364 38.17 14.90 15.78
N ALA A 365 38.20 14.65 14.47
CA ALA A 365 37.66 15.59 13.50
C ALA A 365 36.13 15.69 13.64
N ILE A 366 35.55 16.84 13.35
CA ILE A 366 34.10 17.02 13.24
C ILE A 366 33.73 17.80 11.98
N GLY A 367 32.59 17.45 11.38
CA GLY A 367 32.01 18.15 10.24
C GLY A 367 30.51 17.92 10.12
N SER A 368 29.87 18.61 9.16
CA SER A 368 28.45 18.44 8.85
C SER A 368 28.23 18.53 7.34
N VAL A 369 27.60 17.53 6.75
CA VAL A 369 27.23 17.50 5.33
C VAL A 369 26.24 18.60 4.97
N LYS A 370 25.50 19.14 5.95
CA LYS A 370 24.51 20.20 5.72
C LYS A 370 25.14 21.48 5.18
N SER A 371 26.44 21.70 5.40
CA SER A 371 27.16 22.81 4.76
C SER A 371 27.22 22.68 3.25
N ASN A 372 27.19 21.46 2.71
CA ASN A 372 27.27 21.20 1.28
C ASN A 372 25.89 21.17 0.62
N ILE A 373 24.91 20.50 1.24
CA ILE A 373 23.64 20.15 0.58
C ILE A 373 22.40 20.74 1.26
N GLY A 374 22.58 21.54 2.32
CA GLY A 374 21.48 22.00 3.16
C GLY A 374 20.95 20.92 4.12
N HIS A 375 19.88 21.26 4.82
CA HIS A 375 19.21 20.41 5.79
C HIS A 375 18.10 19.62 5.11
N LEU A 376 18.35 18.32 4.94
CA LEU A 376 17.45 17.36 4.28
C LEU A 376 16.32 16.83 5.18
N ASP A 377 15.98 17.54 6.26
CA ASP A 377 14.92 17.17 7.21
C ASP A 377 15.00 15.69 7.62
N THR A 378 13.98 14.88 7.30
CA THR A 378 13.86 13.44 7.60
C THR A 378 15.00 12.59 7.04
N THR A 379 15.65 13.01 5.96
CA THR A 379 16.77 12.29 5.30
C THR A 379 18.15 12.74 5.81
N SER A 380 18.22 13.73 6.70
CA SER A 380 19.50 14.34 7.13
C SER A 380 20.46 13.35 7.79
N GLY A 381 19.94 12.47 8.65
CA GLY A 381 20.76 11.54 9.41
C GLY A 381 21.48 10.53 8.50
N ILE A 382 20.74 9.93 7.57
CA ILE A 382 21.32 8.95 6.64
C ILE A 382 22.21 9.61 5.56
N ALA A 383 21.97 10.88 5.19
CA ALA A 383 22.88 11.64 4.32
C ALA A 383 24.25 11.88 4.98
N GLY A 384 24.26 12.22 6.27
CA GLY A 384 25.50 12.29 7.06
C GLY A 384 26.18 10.92 7.16
N MET A 385 25.40 9.87 7.39
CA MET A 385 25.89 8.48 7.39
C MET A 385 26.52 8.09 6.05
N LEU A 386 25.93 8.47 4.91
CA LEU A 386 26.48 8.24 3.58
C LEU A 386 27.85 8.91 3.41
N LYS A 387 27.97 10.19 3.81
CA LYS A 387 29.26 10.91 3.80
C LYS A 387 30.31 10.18 4.65
N ALA A 388 29.94 9.75 5.86
CA ALA A 388 30.85 9.02 6.75
C ALA A 388 31.29 7.67 6.16
N ILE A 389 30.39 6.92 5.53
CA ILE A 389 30.71 5.67 4.83
C ILE A 389 31.69 5.92 3.68
N MET A 390 31.46 6.97 2.88
CA MET A 390 32.36 7.30 1.78
C MET A 390 33.73 7.78 2.27
N ALA A 391 33.77 8.52 3.39
CA ALA A 391 35.02 8.88 4.06
C ALA A 391 35.81 7.65 4.54
N LEU A 392 35.13 6.63 5.07
CA LEU A 392 35.75 5.34 5.42
C LEU A 392 36.25 4.58 4.18
N LYS A 393 35.42 4.47 3.13
CA LYS A 393 35.74 3.78 1.86
C LYS A 393 36.98 4.39 1.19
N HIS A 394 37.05 5.72 1.14
CA HIS A 394 38.17 6.44 0.53
C HIS A 394 39.33 6.72 1.50
N LYS A 395 39.15 6.45 2.79
CA LYS A 395 40.14 6.71 3.86
C LYS A 395 40.55 8.17 3.93
N ARG A 396 39.61 9.09 3.74
CA ARG A 396 39.83 10.55 3.77
C ARG A 396 38.69 11.25 4.49
N ILE A 397 39.01 12.28 5.28
CA ILE A 397 38.03 13.13 5.96
C ILE A 397 37.80 14.38 5.10
N PRO A 398 36.58 14.59 4.57
CA PRO A 398 36.28 15.73 3.69
C PRO A 398 36.13 17.04 4.49
N PRO A 399 36.27 18.20 3.83
CA PRO A 399 36.10 19.50 4.47
C PRO A 399 34.65 19.74 4.90
N THR A 400 34.46 20.44 6.01
CA THR A 400 33.21 21.18 6.30
C THR A 400 33.34 22.58 5.70
N ILE A 401 32.35 23.02 4.92
CA ILE A 401 32.46 24.27 4.16
C ILE A 401 31.70 25.41 4.83
N HIS A 402 31.95 26.64 4.38
CA HIS A 402 31.46 27.89 4.99
C HIS A 402 31.95 28.16 6.42
N PHE A 403 32.99 27.47 6.85
CA PHE A 403 33.70 27.75 8.10
C PHE A 403 34.83 28.75 7.82
N ILE A 404 34.78 29.91 8.47
CA ILE A 404 35.77 31.00 8.35
C ILE A 404 36.44 31.24 9.70
N ARG A 405 35.66 31.22 10.78
CA ARG A 405 36.15 31.43 12.16
C ARG A 405 35.29 30.66 13.17
N PRO A 406 35.91 30.09 14.22
CA PRO A 406 35.18 29.30 15.20
C PRO A 406 34.12 30.13 15.94
N ASN A 407 32.95 29.53 16.17
CA ASN A 407 31.89 30.12 16.96
C ASN A 407 32.37 30.47 18.38
N ARG A 408 32.24 31.75 18.77
CA ARG A 408 32.78 32.26 20.04
C ARG A 408 32.09 31.70 21.29
N ASN A 409 30.93 31.07 21.13
CA ASN A 409 30.24 30.37 22.21
C ASN A 409 30.77 28.94 22.42
N ILE A 410 31.74 28.50 21.61
CA ILE A 410 32.32 27.16 21.65
C ILE A 410 33.81 27.26 21.95
N ASN A 411 34.27 26.59 23.01
CA ASN A 411 35.69 26.55 23.34
C ASN A 411 36.36 25.33 22.68
N PHE A 412 36.66 25.42 21.39
CA PHE A 412 37.30 24.34 20.64
C PHE A 412 38.65 23.92 21.25
N HIS A 413 39.47 24.84 21.75
CA HIS A 413 40.77 24.49 22.35
C HIS A 413 40.66 23.48 23.51
N LEU A 414 39.56 23.51 24.27
CA LEU A 414 39.29 22.59 25.37
C LEU A 414 38.37 21.42 24.99
N SER A 415 37.93 21.36 23.74
CA SER A 415 37.09 20.31 23.19
C SER A 415 37.90 19.11 22.69
N PRO A 416 37.37 17.88 22.77
CA PRO A 416 37.97 16.71 22.11
C PRO A 416 37.97 16.85 20.58
N VAL A 417 37.06 17.67 20.01
CA VAL A 417 36.87 17.78 18.56
C VAL A 417 37.48 19.01 17.94
N TYR A 418 38.01 18.88 16.72
CA TYR A 418 38.51 19.98 15.89
C TYR A 418 37.78 20.01 14.53
N ILE A 419 37.60 21.21 13.95
CA ILE A 419 36.95 21.36 12.66
C ILE A 419 37.89 20.94 11.53
N ASN A 420 37.40 20.09 10.62
CA ASN A 420 38.17 19.72 9.43
C ASN A 420 37.83 20.66 8.25
N GLU A 421 38.74 21.57 7.92
CA GLU A 421 38.53 22.62 6.89
C GLU A 421 39.01 22.21 5.49
N THR A 422 39.87 21.19 5.40
CA THR A 422 40.47 20.71 4.16
C THR A 422 40.34 19.20 4.05
N ILE A 423 40.45 18.65 2.84
CA ILE A 423 40.55 17.20 2.66
C ILE A 423 41.80 16.68 3.37
N GLN A 424 41.64 15.67 4.23
CA GLN A 424 42.75 15.07 4.98
C GLN A 424 42.75 13.55 4.82
N ASP A 425 43.94 12.96 4.70
CA ASP A 425 44.07 11.50 4.73
C ASP A 425 43.77 11.00 6.14
N TRP A 426 42.87 10.03 6.24
CA TRP A 426 42.41 9.48 7.51
C TRP A 426 43.37 8.37 7.95
N ASN A 427 44.56 8.73 8.42
CA ASN A 427 45.56 7.76 8.85
C ASN A 427 45.31 7.32 10.30
N THR A 428 45.35 6.01 10.55
CA THR A 428 45.29 5.44 11.90
C THR A 428 46.56 4.61 12.13
N GLU A 429 47.27 4.86 13.23
CA GLU A 429 48.57 4.24 13.47
C GLU A 429 48.44 2.74 13.84
N HIS A 430 47.39 2.35 14.57
CA HIS A 430 47.25 0.97 15.11
C HIS A 430 45.81 0.43 15.26
N HIS A 431 44.77 1.14 14.79
CA HIS A 431 43.35 0.78 15.02
C HIS A 431 42.51 0.91 13.73
N THR A 432 41.39 0.17 13.64
CA THR A 432 40.37 0.36 12.59
C THR A 432 39.75 1.76 12.67
N ARG A 433 39.43 2.39 11.54
CA ARG A 433 38.81 3.72 11.54
C ARG A 433 37.39 3.62 12.11
N LEU A 434 37.10 4.44 13.11
CA LEU A 434 35.79 4.55 13.75
C LEU A 434 35.27 5.98 13.65
N CYS A 435 33.97 6.11 13.35
CA CYS A 435 33.27 7.39 13.40
C CYS A 435 31.90 7.31 14.04
N GLY A 436 31.46 8.44 14.60
CA GLY A 436 30.12 8.64 15.13
C GLY A 436 29.28 9.50 14.17
N ILE A 437 27.99 9.22 14.09
CA ILE A 437 27.01 10.02 13.34
C ILE A 437 25.86 10.39 14.26
N SER A 438 25.58 11.68 14.37
CA SER A 438 24.52 12.24 15.21
C SER A 438 23.37 12.81 14.39
N SER A 439 22.13 12.54 14.80
CA SER A 439 20.97 13.30 14.32
C SER A 439 19.99 13.57 15.44
N PHE A 440 19.67 14.85 15.65
CA PHE A 440 18.84 15.33 16.74
C PHE A 440 17.59 16.01 16.16
N ALA A 441 16.42 15.61 16.64
CA ALA A 441 15.17 16.16 16.15
C ALA A 441 14.75 17.39 16.93
N LEU A 442 14.06 18.32 16.25
CA LEU A 442 13.36 19.41 16.92
C LEU A 442 12.27 18.93 17.89
N SER A 443 11.80 17.68 17.78
CA SER A 443 10.87 17.06 18.73
C SER A 443 11.56 16.43 19.94
N GLY A 444 12.90 16.54 20.03
CA GLY A 444 13.71 16.01 21.12
C GLY A 444 14.19 14.56 20.95
N THR A 445 13.77 13.84 19.91
CA THR A 445 14.23 12.46 19.68
C THR A 445 15.63 12.46 19.07
N ASN A 446 16.60 11.97 19.84
CA ASN A 446 18.00 11.90 19.43
C ASN A 446 18.37 10.50 18.94
N CYS A 447 19.28 10.42 17.98
CA CYS A 447 19.88 9.17 17.53
C CYS A 447 21.39 9.34 17.32
N HIS A 448 22.16 8.33 17.72
CA HIS A 448 23.59 8.24 17.44
C HIS A 448 23.97 6.85 16.94
N VAL A 449 24.85 6.80 15.92
CA VAL A 449 25.32 5.58 15.26
C VAL A 449 26.85 5.57 15.24
N VAL A 450 27.45 4.41 15.51
CA VAL A 450 28.89 4.17 15.41
C VAL A 450 29.20 3.27 14.21
N LEU A 451 30.07 3.72 13.32
CA LEU A 451 30.56 2.95 12.18
C LEU A 451 32.03 2.57 12.32
N GLU A 452 32.37 1.40 11.81
CA GLU A 452 33.71 0.87 11.63
C GLU A 452 33.99 0.65 10.13
N GLU A 453 35.23 0.91 9.70
CA GLU A 453 35.75 0.54 8.38
C GLU A 453 35.47 -0.93 8.05
N ALA A 454 35.11 -1.22 6.80
CA ALA A 454 34.88 -2.59 6.35
C ALA A 454 36.15 -3.46 6.48
N SER A 455 36.02 -4.65 7.07
CA SER A 455 37.13 -5.61 7.15
C SER A 455 37.48 -6.16 5.77
N SER A 456 38.74 -6.05 5.36
CA SER A 456 39.21 -6.67 4.11
C SER A 456 39.41 -8.18 4.32
N GLN A 457 38.54 -9.03 3.74
CA GLN A 457 38.83 -10.47 3.68
C GLN A 457 39.80 -10.76 2.54
N ILE A 458 40.93 -11.38 2.85
CA ILE A 458 41.83 -11.95 1.84
C ILE A 458 41.22 -13.28 1.39
N ILE A 459 40.50 -13.26 0.27
CA ILE A 459 39.95 -14.47 -0.34
C ILE A 459 40.87 -14.91 -1.45
N VAL A 460 41.32 -16.17 -1.40
CA VAL A 460 42.13 -16.77 -2.46
C VAL A 460 41.18 -17.17 -3.60
N GLU A 461 41.13 -16.35 -4.63
CA GLU A 461 40.30 -16.61 -5.81
C GLU A 461 40.97 -17.65 -6.73
N LYS A 462 40.17 -18.61 -7.23
CA LYS A 462 40.60 -19.48 -8.33
C LYS A 462 40.27 -18.80 -9.65
N ARG A 463 41.28 -18.57 -10.49
CA ARG A 463 41.08 -17.92 -11.80
C ARG A 463 40.42 -18.85 -12.80
N MET A 464 39.36 -18.37 -13.44
CA MET A 464 38.83 -18.96 -14.68
C MET A 464 39.48 -18.29 -15.90
N PRO A 465 39.94 -19.07 -16.90
CA PRO A 465 40.62 -18.53 -18.09
C PRO A 465 39.67 -17.81 -19.08
N LEU A 466 38.40 -18.21 -19.14
CA LEU A 466 37.34 -17.56 -19.91
C LEU A 466 36.15 -17.33 -18.99
N GLN A 467 35.54 -16.14 -19.08
CA GLN A 467 34.41 -15.72 -18.27
C GLN A 467 33.22 -15.31 -19.14
N VAL A 468 32.02 -15.28 -18.56
CA VAL A 468 30.81 -14.81 -19.23
C VAL A 468 30.25 -13.63 -18.47
N LEU A 469 30.00 -12.52 -19.14
CA LEU A 469 29.23 -11.40 -18.60
C LEU A 469 27.84 -11.42 -19.22
N THR A 470 26.81 -11.35 -18.37
CA THR A 470 25.43 -11.15 -18.82
C THR A 470 24.94 -9.74 -18.47
N ILE A 471 24.20 -9.14 -19.39
CA ILE A 471 23.54 -7.84 -19.20
C ILE A 471 22.11 -7.97 -19.71
N SER A 472 21.13 -7.42 -19.00
CA SER A 472 19.74 -7.45 -19.46
C SER A 472 18.93 -6.24 -19.02
N ALA A 473 17.89 -5.90 -19.78
CA ALA A 473 16.92 -4.87 -19.41
C ALA A 473 15.52 -5.16 -19.95
N LYS A 474 14.49 -4.48 -19.40
CA LYS A 474 13.10 -4.62 -19.89
C LYS A 474 12.90 -4.02 -21.28
N THR A 475 13.67 -2.98 -21.62
CA THR A 475 13.61 -2.29 -22.92
C THR A 475 14.98 -2.28 -23.60
N LYS A 476 14.96 -2.10 -24.92
CA LYS A 476 16.19 -1.98 -25.73
C LYS A 476 17.00 -0.73 -25.37
N ASP A 477 16.34 0.36 -25.02
CA ASP A 477 17.00 1.63 -24.68
C ASP A 477 17.63 1.59 -23.30
N SER A 478 16.95 1.02 -22.30
CA SER A 478 17.56 0.75 -20.99
C SER A 478 18.77 -0.19 -21.13
N LEU A 479 18.72 -1.19 -22.02
CA LEU A 479 19.88 -2.06 -22.27
C LEU A 479 21.06 -1.27 -22.84
N ARG A 480 20.84 -0.32 -23.77
CA ARG A 480 21.88 0.56 -24.31
C ARG A 480 22.49 1.46 -23.22
N CYS A 481 21.65 2.13 -22.44
CA CYS A 481 22.11 2.95 -21.31
C CYS A 481 22.94 2.13 -20.31
N LEU A 482 22.55 0.87 -20.07
CA LEU A 482 23.28 -0.02 -19.18
C LEU A 482 24.64 -0.42 -19.77
N ILE A 483 24.73 -0.75 -21.06
CA ILE A 483 26.01 -1.01 -21.76
C ILE A 483 26.94 0.20 -21.64
N ASP A 484 26.41 1.41 -21.82
CA ASP A 484 27.16 2.66 -21.69
C ASP A 484 27.70 2.84 -20.27
N SER A 485 26.88 2.54 -19.27
CA SER A 485 27.25 2.61 -17.86
C SER A 485 28.32 1.58 -17.47
N TYR A 486 28.22 0.34 -17.98
CA TYR A 486 29.27 -0.67 -17.83
C TYR A 486 30.58 -0.25 -18.52
N SER A 487 30.50 0.36 -19.70
CA SER A 487 31.67 0.88 -20.41
C SER A 487 32.36 1.98 -19.60
N LEU A 488 31.62 2.93 -19.02
CA LEU A 488 32.17 3.99 -18.16
C LEU A 488 32.78 3.41 -16.87
N PHE A 489 32.11 2.45 -16.25
CA PHE A 489 32.57 1.79 -15.03
C PHE A 489 33.90 1.07 -15.21
N VAL A 490 34.02 0.23 -16.25
CA VAL A 490 35.26 -0.54 -16.51
C VAL A 490 36.41 0.37 -16.93
N ASN A 491 36.13 1.49 -17.61
CA ASN A 491 37.16 2.47 -17.98
C ASN A 491 37.64 3.31 -16.78
N SER A 492 36.78 3.52 -15.78
CA SER A 492 37.10 4.33 -14.61
C SER A 492 37.71 3.53 -13.46
N ASN A 493 37.68 2.19 -13.52
CA ASN A 493 38.17 1.29 -12.48
C ASN A 493 39.20 0.30 -13.04
N GLU A 494 40.44 0.76 -13.26
CA GLU A 494 41.52 -0.05 -13.86
C GLU A 494 41.86 -1.33 -13.08
N ASN A 495 41.60 -1.33 -11.77
CA ASN A 495 41.87 -2.47 -10.87
C ASN A 495 40.63 -3.36 -10.61
N ALA A 496 39.52 -3.16 -11.33
CA ALA A 496 38.32 -3.96 -11.10
C ALA A 496 38.54 -5.43 -11.45
N ASN A 497 38.16 -6.32 -10.54
CA ASN A 497 38.29 -7.75 -10.75
C ASN A 497 37.21 -8.27 -11.70
N LEU A 498 37.61 -8.66 -12.92
CA LEU A 498 36.71 -9.17 -13.95
C LEU A 498 35.82 -10.33 -13.47
N GLN A 499 36.35 -11.21 -12.63
CA GLN A 499 35.63 -12.36 -12.09
C GLN A 499 34.50 -11.97 -11.14
N ASN A 500 34.74 -10.95 -10.31
CA ASN A 500 33.71 -10.41 -9.42
C ASN A 500 32.66 -9.58 -10.19
N ILE A 501 33.06 -8.90 -11.27
CA ILE A 501 32.11 -8.25 -12.20
C ILE A 501 31.16 -9.29 -12.79
N CYS A 502 31.71 -10.35 -13.41
CA CYS A 502 30.89 -11.38 -14.04
C CYS A 502 30.02 -12.13 -13.01
N TYR A 503 30.59 -12.46 -11.85
CA TYR A 503 29.84 -13.10 -10.76
C TYR A 503 28.64 -12.28 -10.29
N THR A 504 28.85 -10.99 -10.05
CA THR A 504 27.78 -10.10 -9.57
C THR A 504 26.72 -9.89 -10.63
N ALA A 505 27.11 -9.65 -11.89
CA ALA A 505 26.16 -9.48 -12.99
C ALA A 505 25.32 -10.73 -13.25
N ASN A 506 25.94 -11.92 -13.17
CA ASN A 506 25.26 -13.18 -13.49
C ASN A 506 24.42 -13.73 -12.34
N THR A 507 24.73 -13.38 -11.08
CA THR A 507 24.04 -13.97 -9.92
C THR A 507 23.26 -12.98 -9.08
N GLY A 508 23.57 -11.67 -9.21
CA GLY A 508 23.00 -10.60 -8.41
C GLY A 508 22.18 -9.59 -9.21
N ARG A 509 21.77 -9.94 -10.44
CA ARG A 509 20.87 -9.14 -11.28
C ARG A 509 19.65 -9.96 -11.70
N GLU A 510 18.51 -9.30 -11.84
CA GLU A 510 17.34 -9.89 -12.49
C GLU A 510 17.57 -9.95 -14.01
N HIS A 511 17.16 -11.05 -14.64
CA HIS A 511 17.40 -11.30 -16.07
C HIS A 511 16.15 -11.07 -16.92
N TYR A 512 16.06 -9.87 -17.51
CA TYR A 512 14.90 -9.38 -18.26
C TYR A 512 14.81 -9.90 -19.70
N SER A 513 13.87 -9.35 -20.48
CA SER A 513 13.52 -9.79 -21.84
C SER A 513 14.60 -9.51 -22.88
N HIS A 514 15.29 -8.36 -22.82
CA HIS A 514 16.42 -8.06 -23.70
C HIS A 514 17.71 -8.51 -23.04
N ARG A 515 18.41 -9.48 -23.62
CA ARG A 515 19.57 -10.14 -23.00
C ARG A 515 20.80 -10.07 -23.90
N ILE A 516 21.94 -9.80 -23.27
CA ILE A 516 23.27 -9.94 -23.86
C ILE A 516 24.09 -10.91 -23.02
N ALA A 517 24.86 -11.77 -23.69
CA ALA A 517 25.95 -12.53 -23.08
C ALA A 517 27.25 -12.27 -23.85
N ILE A 518 28.36 -12.14 -23.13
CA ILE A 518 29.68 -11.84 -23.69
C ILE A 518 30.68 -12.83 -23.11
N ILE A 519 31.38 -13.59 -23.95
CA ILE A 519 32.52 -14.40 -23.51
C ILE A 519 33.76 -13.51 -23.50
N ILE A 520 34.53 -13.54 -22.41
CA ILE A 520 35.60 -12.57 -22.12
C ILE A 520 36.87 -13.29 -21.67
N GLU A 521 38.01 -12.87 -22.22
CA GLU A 521 39.34 -13.34 -21.82
C GLU A 521 39.94 -12.52 -20.67
N ASN A 522 39.84 -11.19 -20.76
CA ASN A 522 40.42 -10.25 -19.80
C ASN A 522 39.69 -8.90 -19.84
N ILE A 523 40.08 -7.98 -18.95
CA ILE A 523 39.39 -6.68 -18.81
C ILE A 523 39.50 -5.81 -20.06
N GLU A 524 40.60 -5.90 -20.82
CA GLU A 524 40.78 -5.15 -22.08
C GLU A 524 39.88 -5.69 -23.20
N ASP A 525 39.75 -7.02 -23.29
CA ASP A 525 38.78 -7.67 -24.18
C ASP A 525 37.34 -7.21 -23.88
N LEU A 526 36.97 -7.11 -22.59
CA LEU A 526 35.67 -6.56 -22.18
C LEU A 526 35.49 -5.09 -22.65
N LYS A 527 36.50 -4.22 -22.47
CA LYS A 527 36.45 -2.82 -22.91
C LYS A 527 36.23 -2.72 -24.41
N ILE A 528 36.91 -3.54 -25.20
CA ILE A 528 36.76 -3.60 -26.67
C ILE A 528 35.35 -4.05 -27.04
N LYS A 529 34.86 -5.15 -26.44
CA LYS A 529 33.52 -5.70 -26.75
C LYS A 529 32.38 -4.77 -26.35
N LEU A 530 32.47 -4.09 -25.19
CA LEU A 530 31.51 -3.05 -24.81
C LEU A 530 31.56 -1.87 -25.79
N SER A 531 32.75 -1.43 -26.20
CA SER A 531 32.90 -0.34 -27.18
C SER A 531 32.32 -0.68 -28.56
N LEU A 532 32.42 -1.95 -28.98
CA LEU A 532 31.79 -2.46 -30.19
C LEU A 532 30.26 -2.45 -30.05
N LEU A 533 29.73 -2.92 -28.92
CA LEU A 533 28.29 -2.93 -28.64
C LEU A 533 27.68 -1.52 -28.71
N LYS A 534 28.38 -0.50 -28.20
CA LYS A 534 27.95 0.91 -28.31
C LYS A 534 27.79 1.39 -29.76
N LYS A 535 28.63 0.90 -30.67
CA LYS A 535 28.65 1.31 -32.08
C LYS A 535 27.74 0.46 -32.97
N SER A 536 27.39 -0.75 -32.52
CA SER A 536 26.58 -1.71 -33.28
C SER A 536 25.08 -1.51 -33.08
N GLU A 537 24.29 -1.82 -34.09
CA GLU A 537 22.86 -2.03 -33.88
C GLU A 537 22.65 -3.38 -33.17
N LEU A 538 22.03 -3.38 -31.99
CA LEU A 538 21.60 -4.60 -31.29
C LEU A 538 20.61 -5.40 -32.16
N LYS A 539 21.14 -6.31 -32.96
CA LYS A 539 20.49 -7.25 -33.90
C LYS A 539 21.09 -8.65 -33.67
N GLU A 540 20.49 -9.68 -34.25
CA GLU A 540 20.94 -11.08 -34.05
C GLU A 540 22.36 -11.37 -34.59
N ASN A 541 22.86 -10.57 -35.54
CA ASN A 541 24.23 -10.67 -36.07
C ASN A 541 25.20 -9.78 -35.30
N VAL A 542 25.45 -10.12 -34.03
CA VAL A 542 26.49 -9.49 -33.21
C VAL A 542 27.90 -10.06 -33.52
N PRO A 543 28.98 -9.32 -33.22
CA PRO A 543 30.36 -9.80 -33.40
C PRO A 543 30.65 -11.12 -32.67
N LYS A 544 31.71 -11.83 -33.08
CA LYS A 544 32.14 -13.10 -32.47
C LYS A 544 32.23 -12.99 -30.94
N ASP A 545 31.74 -14.02 -30.24
CA ASP A 545 31.74 -14.15 -28.78
C ASP A 545 30.80 -13.17 -28.02
N ILE A 546 29.93 -12.48 -28.75
CA ILE A 546 28.83 -11.66 -28.23
C ILE A 546 27.51 -12.29 -28.69
N PHE A 547 26.51 -12.31 -27.82
CA PHE A 547 25.19 -12.88 -28.09
C PHE A 547 24.12 -11.88 -27.67
N TYR A 548 23.09 -11.72 -28.49
CA TYR A 548 21.93 -10.89 -28.19
C TYR A 548 20.63 -11.63 -28.53
N GLY A 549 19.61 -11.48 -27.68
CA GLY A 549 18.29 -12.05 -27.91
C GLY A 549 17.19 -11.30 -27.16
N LYS A 550 15.97 -11.36 -27.72
CA LYS A 550 14.74 -10.86 -27.07
C LYS A 550 13.85 -12.06 -26.74
N VAL A 551 13.52 -12.21 -25.46
CA VAL A 551 12.68 -13.30 -24.96
C VAL A 551 11.20 -12.90 -25.03
N TYR A 552 10.36 -13.74 -25.64
CA TYR A 552 8.90 -13.61 -25.65
C TYR A 552 8.29 -14.63 -24.67
N THR A 553 7.42 -14.17 -23.78
CA THR A 553 6.91 -14.93 -22.61
C THR A 553 6.04 -16.15 -22.95
N ASN A 554 5.56 -16.30 -24.19
CA ASN A 554 4.56 -17.32 -24.54
C ASN A 554 5.07 -18.58 -25.27
N GLU A 555 6.33 -18.66 -25.70
CA GLU A 555 6.74 -19.73 -26.65
C GLU A 555 7.36 -21.00 -26.06
N LEU A 556 7.68 -21.08 -24.76
CA LEU A 556 8.61 -22.13 -24.27
C LEU A 556 8.16 -22.84 -22.98
N LYS A 557 6.93 -23.37 -22.92
CA LYS A 557 6.48 -24.23 -21.79
C LYS A 557 6.83 -25.72 -21.93
N VAL A 558 6.89 -26.27 -23.15
CA VAL A 558 7.10 -27.71 -23.36
C VAL A 558 8.59 -28.08 -23.53
N GLU A 559 9.40 -27.20 -24.12
CA GLU A 559 10.84 -27.46 -24.35
C GLU A 559 11.73 -27.15 -23.14
N LYS A 560 11.26 -26.34 -22.19
CA LYS A 560 12.06 -25.80 -21.07
C LYS A 560 12.73 -26.88 -20.21
N ASN A 561 11.99 -27.95 -19.87
CA ASN A 561 12.48 -29.01 -18.98
C ASN A 561 13.64 -29.84 -19.57
N ASN A 562 13.68 -30.05 -20.89
CA ASN A 562 14.76 -30.80 -21.54
C ASN A 562 16.03 -29.96 -21.67
N PHE A 563 15.89 -28.66 -21.97
CA PHE A 563 17.02 -27.75 -22.09
C PHE A 563 17.61 -27.33 -20.74
N GLU A 564 16.81 -27.16 -19.68
CA GLU A 564 17.32 -26.89 -18.32
C GLU A 564 18.15 -28.06 -17.78
N LYS A 565 17.74 -29.31 -18.06
CA LYS A 565 18.56 -30.50 -17.79
C LYS A 565 19.89 -30.46 -18.56
N LYS A 566 19.85 -30.11 -19.84
CA LYS A 566 21.05 -30.00 -20.68
C LYS A 566 22.01 -28.93 -20.16
N LEU A 567 21.48 -27.76 -19.77
CA LEU A 567 22.26 -26.65 -19.23
C LEU A 567 22.90 -26.97 -17.87
N SER A 568 22.17 -27.69 -17.01
CA SER A 568 22.67 -28.20 -15.74
C SER A 568 23.83 -29.20 -15.93
N VAL A 569 23.80 -29.99 -17.01
CA VAL A 569 24.90 -30.89 -17.40
C VAL A 569 26.09 -30.08 -17.92
N SER A 570 25.86 -29.12 -18.81
CA SER A 570 26.90 -28.22 -19.34
C SER A 570 27.65 -27.45 -18.23
N CYS A 571 26.94 -26.96 -17.20
CA CYS A 571 27.57 -26.31 -16.04
C CYS A 571 28.49 -27.27 -15.24
N LYS A 572 28.09 -28.53 -15.08
CA LYS A 572 28.90 -29.56 -14.41
C LYS A 572 30.12 -29.93 -15.24
N GLU A 573 29.97 -30.06 -16.55
CA GLU A 573 31.07 -30.33 -17.48
C GLU A 573 32.08 -29.17 -17.51
N LEU A 574 31.62 -27.91 -17.41
CA LEU A 574 32.48 -26.72 -17.35
C LEU A 574 33.40 -26.69 -16.11
N LEU A 575 32.93 -27.28 -14.99
CA LEU A 575 33.68 -27.41 -13.74
C LEU A 575 34.66 -28.59 -13.76
N MET A 576 34.43 -29.59 -14.61
CA MET A 576 35.21 -30.82 -14.72
C MET A 576 36.17 -30.85 -15.92
N ASP A 577 36.22 -29.81 -16.75
CA ASP A 577 36.87 -29.86 -18.06
C ASP A 577 38.40 -30.06 -17.99
N SER A 578 38.81 -31.32 -18.17
CA SER A 578 40.18 -31.76 -18.49
C SER A 578 40.35 -32.08 -19.99
N SER A 579 39.36 -31.75 -20.83
CA SER A 579 39.17 -32.28 -22.20
C SER A 579 39.26 -31.23 -23.32
N GLY A 580 39.37 -29.94 -23.00
CA GLY A 580 39.60 -28.86 -23.98
C GLY A 580 38.34 -28.40 -24.73
N LYS A 581 37.13 -28.74 -24.26
CA LYS A 581 35.84 -28.38 -24.88
C LYS A 581 35.16 -27.15 -24.27
N ARG A 582 35.83 -26.47 -23.32
CA ARG A 582 35.30 -25.30 -22.58
C ARG A 582 34.63 -24.25 -23.46
N ASN A 583 35.23 -23.90 -24.60
CA ASN A 583 34.73 -22.79 -25.42
C ASN A 583 33.38 -23.12 -26.07
N ASP A 584 33.21 -24.35 -26.54
CA ASP A 584 31.95 -24.83 -27.13
C ASP A 584 30.82 -24.82 -26.09
N ILE A 585 31.13 -25.22 -24.85
CA ILE A 585 30.18 -25.23 -23.73
C ILE A 585 29.75 -23.80 -23.37
N LEU A 586 30.69 -22.85 -23.26
CA LEU A 586 30.37 -21.45 -22.98
C LEU A 586 29.52 -20.83 -24.09
N HIS A 587 29.84 -21.13 -25.35
CA HIS A 587 29.09 -20.64 -26.50
C HIS A 587 27.65 -21.18 -26.52
N GLU A 588 27.44 -22.46 -26.21
CA GLU A 588 26.11 -23.05 -26.06
C GLU A 588 25.32 -22.41 -24.89
N MET A 589 25.96 -22.23 -23.73
CA MET A 589 25.34 -21.58 -22.57
C MET A 589 24.87 -20.15 -22.89
N CYS A 590 25.71 -19.35 -23.54
CA CYS A 590 25.37 -17.98 -23.93
C CYS A 590 24.18 -17.94 -24.91
N LEU A 591 24.16 -18.83 -25.91
CA LEU A 591 23.05 -18.94 -26.87
C LEU A 591 21.73 -19.32 -26.18
N LEU A 592 21.76 -20.25 -25.23
CA LEU A 592 20.57 -20.66 -24.49
C LEU A 592 20.07 -19.55 -23.55
N TYR A 593 20.98 -18.84 -22.88
CA TYR A 593 20.63 -17.71 -22.01
C TYR A 593 19.89 -16.59 -22.75
N VAL A 594 20.39 -16.16 -23.92
CA VAL A 594 19.76 -15.07 -24.69
C VAL A 594 18.42 -15.49 -25.33
N LYS A 595 18.18 -16.79 -25.48
CA LYS A 595 16.89 -17.37 -25.88
C LYS A 595 15.89 -17.51 -24.72
N GLY A 596 16.25 -17.08 -23.51
CA GLY A 596 15.35 -17.09 -22.35
C GLY A 596 15.45 -18.32 -21.46
N MET A 597 16.41 -19.23 -21.71
CA MET A 597 16.64 -20.37 -20.83
C MET A 597 17.34 -19.92 -19.55
N PHE A 598 16.94 -20.47 -18.40
CA PHE A 598 17.51 -20.13 -17.12
C PHE A 598 18.81 -20.92 -16.88
N SER A 599 19.85 -20.21 -16.42
CA SER A 599 21.15 -20.79 -16.09
C SER A 599 21.37 -20.66 -14.59
N ASP A 600 21.63 -21.76 -13.87
CA ASP A 600 22.06 -21.68 -12.48
C ASP A 600 23.52 -21.20 -12.41
N TRP A 601 23.70 -19.89 -12.55
CA TRP A 601 25.01 -19.25 -12.48
C TRP A 601 25.70 -19.52 -11.13
N ASN A 602 24.96 -19.76 -10.04
CA ASN A 602 25.56 -20.05 -8.74
C ASN A 602 26.43 -21.31 -8.77
N ALA A 603 26.01 -22.33 -9.51
CA ALA A 603 26.77 -23.55 -9.67
C ALA A 603 28.14 -23.28 -10.30
N VAL A 604 28.23 -22.37 -11.27
CA VAL A 604 29.47 -22.01 -11.97
C VAL A 604 30.48 -21.34 -11.02
N TYR A 605 30.01 -20.50 -10.10
CA TYR A 605 30.88 -19.68 -9.24
C TYR A 605 31.16 -20.28 -7.85
N LYS A 606 30.49 -21.37 -7.47
CA LYS A 606 30.50 -21.93 -6.10
C LYS A 606 31.90 -22.13 -5.52
N GLU A 607 32.84 -22.65 -6.31
CA GLU A 607 34.20 -23.00 -5.86
C GLU A 607 35.27 -21.95 -6.16
N LEU A 608 34.89 -20.81 -6.74
CA LEU A 608 35.83 -19.83 -7.28
C LEU A 608 36.27 -18.74 -6.29
N GLY A 609 35.60 -18.62 -5.16
CA GLY A 609 35.92 -17.60 -4.16
C GLY A 609 35.45 -16.18 -4.52
N CYS A 610 34.55 -16.00 -5.50
CA CYS A 610 34.12 -14.66 -5.92
C CYS A 610 33.33 -13.91 -4.84
N CYS A 611 33.47 -12.58 -4.84
CA CYS A 611 32.71 -11.66 -4.00
C CYS A 611 31.79 -10.78 -4.84
N LYS A 612 30.66 -10.37 -4.24
CA LYS A 612 29.82 -9.34 -4.83
C LYS A 612 30.56 -8.01 -4.81
N ILE A 613 30.36 -7.18 -5.83
CA ILE A 613 30.87 -5.81 -5.91
C ILE A 613 29.76 -4.87 -6.39
N SER A 614 29.91 -3.57 -6.11
CA SER A 614 29.06 -2.57 -6.74
C SER A 614 29.28 -2.56 -8.26
N LEU A 615 28.19 -2.56 -9.01
CA LEU A 615 28.17 -2.50 -10.47
C LEU A 615 27.12 -1.48 -10.91
N PRO A 616 27.19 -0.96 -12.15
CA PRO A 616 26.16 -0.10 -12.70
C PRO A 616 24.75 -0.64 -12.48
N LEU A 617 23.88 0.25 -12.02
CA LEU A 617 22.50 -0.04 -11.62
C LEU A 617 21.54 0.14 -12.81
N TYR A 618 20.33 -0.38 -12.69
CA TYR A 618 19.34 -0.34 -13.75
C TYR A 618 18.99 1.11 -14.18
N PRO A 619 19.11 1.48 -15.48
CA PRO A 619 18.74 2.79 -15.97
C PRO A 619 17.24 2.84 -16.23
N PHE A 620 16.49 3.29 -15.21
CA PHE A 620 15.05 3.50 -15.29
C PHE A 620 14.67 4.46 -16.42
N ALA A 621 13.55 4.18 -17.08
CA ALA A 621 12.94 5.12 -18.02
C ALA A 621 12.53 6.41 -17.31
N LYS A 622 12.81 7.55 -17.95
CA LYS A 622 12.53 8.88 -17.40
C LYS A 622 11.17 9.40 -17.86
N GLU A 623 10.12 8.62 -17.61
CA GLU A 623 8.75 9.01 -18.00
C GLU A 623 8.21 10.10 -17.09
N LYS A 624 7.58 11.13 -17.66
CA LYS A 624 7.01 12.23 -16.89
C LYS A 624 5.75 11.76 -16.16
N CYS A 625 5.75 11.79 -14.83
CA CYS A 625 4.56 11.62 -13.99
C CYS A 625 4.39 12.85 -13.09
N TRP A 626 3.55 13.77 -13.54
CA TRP A 626 3.17 14.95 -12.78
C TRP A 626 1.72 15.31 -13.06
N ILE A 627 0.99 15.86 -12.08
CA ILE A 627 -0.34 16.41 -12.32
C ILE A 627 -0.30 17.53 -13.36
N ASP A 628 -1.32 17.60 -14.21
CA ASP A 628 -1.42 18.66 -15.23
C ASP A 628 -2.30 19.79 -14.71
N PHE A 629 -1.80 21.03 -14.83
CA PHE A 629 -2.57 22.24 -14.51
C PHE A 629 -3.22 22.77 -15.80
N PRO A 630 -4.56 22.81 -15.91
CA PRO A 630 -5.23 23.33 -17.11
C PRO A 630 -5.00 24.85 -17.28
N LEU A 631 -4.66 25.27 -18.50
CA LEU A 631 -4.27 26.65 -18.85
C LEU A 631 -5.44 27.65 -18.97
N THR A 632 -6.68 27.22 -18.81
CA THR A 632 -7.87 28.08 -19.00
C THR A 632 -8.58 28.36 -17.68
N SER A 633 -8.60 29.66 -17.33
CA SER A 633 -9.43 30.26 -16.30
C SER A 633 -10.92 30.08 -16.61
N ASN A 634 -11.54 29.01 -16.12
CA ASN A 634 -12.96 29.00 -15.77
C ASN A 634 -13.16 29.18 -14.25
N VAL A 635 -12.18 29.79 -13.58
CA VAL A 635 -12.31 30.31 -12.21
C VAL A 635 -12.58 31.81 -12.29
N ILE A 636 -13.73 32.19 -12.85
CA ILE A 636 -14.37 33.46 -12.52
C ILE A 636 -15.78 33.11 -12.06
N ASN A 637 -16.05 33.44 -10.78
CA ASN A 637 -17.29 33.27 -10.01
C ASN A 637 -17.50 31.99 -9.20
N LEU A 638 -16.71 31.86 -8.11
CA LEU A 638 -17.19 31.26 -6.84
C LEU A 638 -17.50 32.33 -5.78
N LYS A 639 -18.08 33.47 -6.22
CA LYS A 639 -18.83 34.36 -5.32
C LYS A 639 -20.23 34.57 -5.90
N LYS A 640 -21.20 33.95 -5.21
CA LYS A 640 -22.67 33.98 -5.39
C LYS A 640 -23.23 33.30 -6.65
N PRO A 641 -24.25 32.42 -6.50
CA PRO A 641 -24.94 31.84 -7.63
C PRO A 641 -25.99 32.83 -8.16
N HIS A 642 -25.78 33.36 -9.37
CA HIS A 642 -26.87 33.83 -10.19
C HIS A 642 -26.93 33.00 -11.46
N ALA A 643 -28.14 32.53 -11.75
CA ALA A 643 -28.51 31.73 -12.89
C ALA A 643 -28.12 32.40 -14.21
N ASN A 644 -27.50 31.62 -15.10
CA ASN A 644 -27.93 31.56 -16.48
C ASN A 644 -27.45 30.26 -17.10
N GLU A 645 -28.44 29.51 -17.60
CA GLU A 645 -28.33 28.27 -18.34
C GLU A 645 -27.70 28.51 -19.73
N ASN A 646 -27.17 27.44 -20.30
CA ASN A 646 -26.63 27.27 -21.66
C ASN A 646 -25.12 27.49 -21.84
N ASN A 647 -24.34 26.50 -21.40
CA ASN A 647 -23.30 25.84 -22.21
C ASN A 647 -22.66 24.69 -21.41
N ILE A 648 -23.21 23.48 -21.54
CA ILE A 648 -22.60 22.25 -21.01
C ILE A 648 -21.91 21.56 -22.18
N GLY A 649 -20.58 21.65 -22.17
CA GLY A 649 -19.67 21.02 -23.13
C GLY A 649 -18.23 21.24 -22.69
N GLY A 650 -17.88 20.83 -21.47
CA GLY A 650 -16.51 20.80 -21.01
C GLY A 650 -15.82 19.56 -21.59
N GLU A 651 -15.04 19.76 -22.65
CA GLU A 651 -14.22 18.71 -23.28
C GLU A 651 -13.18 18.18 -22.29
N ASN A 652 -13.37 16.93 -21.83
CA ASN A 652 -12.23 16.10 -21.45
C ASN A 652 -11.37 15.95 -22.71
N LYS A 653 -10.07 16.24 -22.63
CA LYS A 653 -9.12 15.88 -23.70
C LYS A 653 -9.15 14.36 -23.87
N PHE A 654 -9.95 13.89 -24.82
CA PHE A 654 -9.94 12.50 -25.26
C PHE A 654 -8.58 12.19 -25.88
N VAL A 655 -7.96 11.07 -25.51
CA VAL A 655 -6.85 10.49 -26.29
C VAL A 655 -7.46 10.10 -27.65
N THR A 656 -7.26 10.92 -28.67
CA THR A 656 -7.96 10.80 -29.96
C THR A 656 -7.35 9.73 -30.87
N ASN A 657 -6.11 9.31 -30.63
CA ASN A 657 -5.42 8.25 -31.37
C ASN A 657 -4.69 7.31 -30.39
N ILE A 658 -5.12 6.05 -30.30
CA ILE A 658 -4.46 5.00 -29.50
C ILE A 658 -3.77 4.03 -30.45
N SER A 659 -2.51 3.70 -30.15
CA SER A 659 -1.73 2.73 -30.92
C SER A 659 -1.79 1.33 -30.30
N LEU A 660 -1.79 0.28 -31.13
CA LEU A 660 -1.89 -1.12 -30.71
C LEU A 660 -0.66 -1.90 -31.17
N GLU A 661 -0.14 -2.75 -30.28
CA GLU A 661 0.95 -3.68 -30.57
C GLU A 661 0.53 -5.14 -30.30
N GLY A 662 1.31 -6.10 -30.80
CA GLY A 662 1.12 -7.53 -30.52
C GLY A 662 0.75 -8.40 -31.72
N ARG A 663 0.66 -7.83 -32.93
CA ARG A 663 0.61 -8.58 -34.21
C ARG A 663 1.59 -8.01 -35.23
N ALA A 664 2.26 -8.90 -35.97
CA ALA A 664 3.30 -8.52 -36.95
C ALA A 664 2.74 -7.82 -38.21
N ASP A 665 1.46 -8.03 -38.52
CA ASP A 665 0.75 -7.46 -39.67
C ASP A 665 0.02 -6.13 -39.36
N GLY A 666 -0.03 -5.73 -38.08
CA GLY A 666 -0.74 -4.54 -37.62
C GLY A 666 -2.27 -4.59 -37.76
N ALA A 667 -2.85 -5.77 -38.03
CA ALA A 667 -4.29 -5.92 -38.26
C ALA A 667 -5.04 -6.28 -36.97
N TYR A 668 -5.78 -5.30 -36.42
CA TYR A 668 -6.59 -5.46 -35.20
C TYR A 668 -8.09 -5.35 -35.47
N THR A 669 -8.87 -6.16 -34.75
CA THR A 669 -10.33 -6.16 -34.80
C THR A 669 -10.94 -4.86 -34.23
N ILE A 670 -12.22 -4.63 -34.50
CA ILE A 670 -12.95 -3.47 -33.94
C ILE A 670 -13.09 -3.62 -32.42
N ALA A 671 -13.29 -4.84 -31.91
CA ALA A 671 -13.37 -5.09 -30.48
C ALA A 671 -12.03 -4.83 -29.79
N GLU A 672 -10.91 -5.33 -30.34
CA GLU A 672 -9.57 -5.07 -29.80
C GLU A 672 -9.30 -3.57 -29.69
N LYS A 673 -9.65 -2.79 -30.72
CA LYS A 673 -9.46 -1.32 -30.72
C LYS A 673 -10.28 -0.62 -29.64
N LYS A 674 -11.54 -1.01 -29.45
CA LYS A 674 -12.45 -0.40 -28.46
C LYS A 674 -12.10 -0.81 -27.02
N ILE A 675 -11.79 -2.08 -26.77
CA ILE A 675 -11.36 -2.54 -25.45
C ILE A 675 -10.02 -1.91 -25.06
N ALA A 676 -9.06 -1.90 -25.99
CA ALA A 676 -7.80 -1.20 -25.78
C ALA A 676 -8.02 0.27 -25.43
N ARG A 677 -8.96 0.94 -26.09
CA ARG A 677 -9.31 2.32 -25.77
C ARG A 677 -9.83 2.51 -24.34
N ILE A 678 -10.73 1.64 -23.88
CA ILE A 678 -11.23 1.67 -22.51
C ILE A 678 -10.10 1.45 -21.50
N TRP A 679 -9.22 0.48 -21.76
CA TRP A 679 -8.06 0.21 -20.91
C TRP A 679 -7.10 1.40 -20.89
N CYS A 680 -6.80 1.97 -22.06
CA CYS A 680 -5.97 3.16 -22.21
C CYS A 680 -6.54 4.37 -21.45
N GLU A 681 -7.84 4.63 -21.56
CA GLU A 681 -8.51 5.74 -20.87
C GLU A 681 -8.47 5.57 -19.34
N ILE A 682 -8.66 4.36 -18.82
CA ILE A 682 -8.70 4.09 -17.38
C ILE A 682 -7.28 3.97 -16.78
N LEU A 683 -6.38 3.26 -17.44
CA LEU A 683 -5.02 3.01 -16.96
C LEU A 683 -4.05 4.16 -17.29
N GLY A 684 -4.35 4.95 -18.31
CA GLY A 684 -3.59 6.14 -18.73
C GLY A 684 -2.57 5.91 -19.85
N PHE A 685 -2.67 4.82 -20.60
CA PHE A 685 -1.72 4.49 -21.67
C PHE A 685 -2.14 5.12 -23.02
N GLU A 686 -1.19 5.57 -23.84
CA GLU A 686 -1.45 5.99 -25.24
C GLU A 686 -1.28 4.82 -26.24
N MET A 687 -0.56 3.76 -25.81
CA MET A 687 -0.30 2.57 -26.58
C MET A 687 -0.38 1.32 -25.70
N ILE A 688 -0.95 0.23 -26.21
CA ILE A 688 -1.08 -1.04 -25.47
C ILE A 688 -0.81 -2.24 -26.36
N ASN A 689 -0.09 -3.25 -25.83
CA ASN A 689 0.05 -4.54 -26.50
C ASN A 689 -1.14 -5.44 -26.13
N ILE A 690 -1.83 -5.97 -27.13
CA ILE A 690 -3.07 -6.73 -26.91
C ILE A 690 -2.88 -8.01 -26.10
N ASN A 691 -1.65 -8.51 -25.98
CA ASN A 691 -1.31 -9.73 -25.26
C ASN A 691 -0.81 -9.47 -23.83
N HIS A 692 -0.68 -8.22 -23.39
CA HIS A 692 -0.28 -7.91 -22.02
C HIS A 692 -1.39 -8.24 -21.02
N ASN A 693 -1.02 -8.82 -19.88
CA ASN A 693 -1.95 -9.13 -18.81
C ASN A 693 -2.40 -7.85 -18.10
N TYR A 694 -3.67 -7.81 -17.72
CA TYR A 694 -4.29 -6.72 -16.96
C TYR A 694 -3.49 -6.28 -15.73
N TYR A 695 -3.01 -7.24 -14.93
CA TYR A 695 -2.28 -6.95 -13.70
C TYR A 695 -0.86 -6.42 -13.98
N ASP A 696 -0.22 -6.87 -15.06
CA ASP A 696 1.11 -6.38 -15.46
C ASP A 696 1.08 -4.90 -15.87
N LEU A 697 -0.09 -4.40 -16.27
CA LEU A 697 -0.34 -3.01 -16.64
C LEU A 697 -0.76 -2.13 -15.45
N GLY A 698 -0.69 -2.65 -14.22
CA GLY A 698 -1.11 -1.93 -13.01
C GLY A 698 -2.63 -1.91 -12.81
N GLY A 699 -3.32 -2.94 -13.30
CA GLY A 699 -4.72 -3.20 -13.04
C GLY A 699 -4.99 -3.72 -11.62
N ASP A 700 -6.14 -3.39 -11.06
CA ASP A 700 -6.61 -3.84 -9.74
C ASP A 700 -8.13 -4.10 -9.77
N SER A 701 -8.70 -4.59 -8.66
CA SER A 701 -10.13 -4.95 -8.65
C SER A 701 -11.08 -3.77 -8.86
N ILE A 702 -10.69 -2.55 -8.47
CA ILE A 702 -11.52 -1.33 -8.58
C ILE A 702 -11.48 -0.82 -10.02
N LYS A 703 -10.30 -0.74 -10.62
CA LYS A 703 -10.11 -0.39 -12.04
C LYS A 703 -10.78 -1.44 -12.93
N GLY A 704 -10.73 -2.72 -12.55
CA GLY A 704 -11.34 -3.83 -13.28
C GLY A 704 -12.86 -3.68 -13.38
N ILE A 705 -13.53 -3.33 -12.27
CA ILE A 705 -14.97 -3.04 -12.25
C ILE A 705 -15.29 -1.84 -13.16
N THR A 706 -14.45 -0.80 -13.13
CA THR A 706 -14.64 0.39 -13.97
C THR A 706 -14.52 0.07 -15.46
N ILE A 707 -13.53 -0.76 -15.84
CA ILE A 707 -13.34 -1.26 -17.21
C ILE A 707 -14.55 -2.09 -17.64
N ILE A 708 -15.01 -3.03 -16.82
CA ILE A 708 -16.19 -3.86 -17.10
C ILE A 708 -17.41 -2.95 -17.39
N ASN A 709 -17.65 -1.95 -16.54
CA ASN A 709 -18.77 -1.02 -16.72
C ASN A 709 -18.68 -0.24 -18.04
N GLN A 710 -17.48 0.22 -18.42
CA GLN A 710 -17.29 0.92 -19.70
C GLN A 710 -17.45 0.00 -20.90
N ILE A 711 -16.96 -1.24 -20.83
CA ILE A 711 -17.12 -2.22 -21.91
C ILE A 711 -18.60 -2.56 -22.08
N ASN A 712 -19.30 -2.87 -20.98
CA ASN A 712 -20.73 -3.15 -20.99
C ASN A 712 -21.52 -2.00 -21.63
N LYS A 713 -21.16 -0.75 -21.32
CA LYS A 713 -21.77 0.45 -21.92
C LYS A 713 -21.46 0.63 -23.41
N GLN A 714 -20.21 0.45 -23.84
CA GLN A 714 -19.80 0.75 -25.23
C GLN A 714 -20.15 -0.35 -26.23
N PHE A 715 -20.21 -1.59 -25.76
CA PHE A 715 -20.52 -2.76 -26.59
C PHE A 715 -21.96 -3.23 -26.43
N SER A 716 -22.74 -2.63 -25.51
CA SER A 716 -24.12 -3.07 -25.19
C SER A 716 -24.19 -4.55 -24.81
N VAL A 717 -23.18 -5.02 -24.08
CA VAL A 717 -23.02 -6.40 -23.58
C VAL A 717 -23.09 -6.41 -22.05
N ASN A 718 -23.24 -7.59 -21.45
CA ASN A 718 -23.05 -7.76 -20.01
C ASN A 718 -21.96 -8.80 -19.72
N ILE A 719 -20.71 -8.35 -19.67
CA ILE A 719 -19.61 -9.16 -19.18
C ILE A 719 -19.75 -9.31 -17.67
N ALA A 720 -19.98 -10.54 -17.20
CA ALA A 720 -19.87 -10.84 -15.79
C ALA A 720 -18.42 -10.60 -15.31
N THR A 721 -18.26 -10.05 -14.11
CA THR A 721 -16.93 -9.77 -13.52
C THR A 721 -15.98 -10.97 -13.57
N VAL A 722 -16.53 -12.17 -13.44
CA VAL A 722 -15.84 -13.46 -13.55
C VAL A 722 -15.18 -13.66 -14.92
N GLU A 723 -15.88 -13.31 -15.99
CA GLU A 723 -15.42 -13.52 -17.37
C GLU A 723 -14.32 -12.53 -17.73
N PHE A 724 -14.38 -11.30 -17.21
CA PHE A 724 -13.26 -10.37 -17.30
C PHE A 724 -11.98 -10.94 -16.65
N TYR A 725 -12.07 -11.54 -15.46
CA TYR A 725 -10.91 -12.10 -14.78
C TYR A 725 -10.42 -13.44 -15.35
N LYS A 726 -11.21 -14.11 -16.19
CA LYS A 726 -10.74 -15.24 -17.02
C LYS A 726 -10.00 -14.77 -18.27
N HIS A 727 -10.33 -13.59 -18.77
CA HIS A 727 -9.81 -13.02 -20.01
C HIS A 727 -9.01 -11.74 -19.75
N LEU A 728 -7.84 -11.92 -19.13
CA LEU A 728 -6.98 -10.83 -18.64
C LEU A 728 -6.15 -10.12 -19.72
N THR A 729 -6.41 -10.35 -21.00
CA THR A 729 -5.73 -9.64 -22.11
C THR A 729 -6.77 -9.01 -23.03
N VAL A 730 -6.41 -7.90 -23.70
CA VAL A 730 -7.30 -7.25 -24.68
C VAL A 730 -7.69 -8.25 -25.77
N LYS A 731 -6.75 -9.08 -26.23
CA LYS A 731 -7.00 -10.11 -27.24
C LYS A 731 -8.05 -11.13 -26.77
N ASP A 732 -7.84 -11.73 -25.59
CA ASP A 732 -8.73 -12.79 -25.09
C ASP A 732 -10.13 -12.26 -24.78
N LEU A 733 -10.20 -11.05 -24.23
CA LEU A 733 -11.48 -10.39 -23.91
C LEU A 733 -12.24 -9.97 -25.17
N SER A 734 -11.52 -9.51 -26.20
CA SER A 734 -12.13 -9.17 -27.50
C SER A 734 -12.69 -10.42 -28.19
N GLN A 735 -11.94 -11.52 -28.17
CA GLN A 735 -12.39 -12.78 -28.74
C GLN A 735 -13.62 -13.33 -28.00
N TYR A 736 -13.64 -13.21 -26.67
CA TYR A 736 -14.82 -13.53 -25.87
C TYR A 736 -16.03 -12.68 -26.28
N LEU A 737 -15.86 -11.36 -26.39
CA LEU A 737 -16.94 -10.45 -26.76
C LEU A 737 -17.46 -10.62 -28.18
N GLU A 738 -16.59 -10.91 -29.15
CA GLU A 738 -17.01 -11.12 -30.54
C GLU A 738 -17.82 -12.42 -30.70
N ASN A 739 -17.55 -13.42 -29.85
CA ASN A 739 -18.33 -14.65 -29.80
C ASN A 739 -19.70 -14.45 -29.10
N GLU A 740 -19.78 -13.58 -28.09
CA GLU A 740 -21.01 -13.26 -27.35
C GLU A 740 -21.93 -12.24 -28.07
N ALA A 741 -21.36 -11.25 -28.75
CA ALA A 741 -22.09 -10.17 -29.44
C ALA A 741 -22.95 -10.65 -30.62
N LEU A 742 -22.78 -11.89 -31.08
CA LEU A 742 -23.67 -12.53 -32.06
C LEU A 742 -25.03 -12.94 -31.45
N ASN A 743 -25.22 -12.83 -30.12
CA ASN A 743 -26.41 -13.34 -29.42
C ASN A 743 -27.25 -12.31 -28.64
N SER A 744 -26.89 -11.02 -28.53
CA SER A 744 -27.57 -10.08 -27.61
C SER A 744 -28.19 -8.84 -28.27
N ASN A 745 -29.49 -8.90 -28.61
CA ASN A 745 -30.28 -7.77 -29.14
C ASN A 745 -31.24 -7.12 -28.11
N ASP A 746 -31.14 -7.46 -26.82
CA ASP A 746 -32.22 -7.24 -25.84
C ASP A 746 -31.81 -6.47 -24.56
N TYR A 747 -30.87 -5.51 -24.65
CA TYR A 747 -30.46 -4.70 -23.48
C TYR A 747 -31.34 -3.45 -23.27
N ILE A 748 -31.94 -3.34 -22.07
CA ILE A 748 -32.75 -2.17 -21.66
C ILE A 748 -31.90 -1.21 -20.81
N VAL A 749 -31.65 -0.02 -21.33
CA VAL A 749 -30.91 1.05 -20.62
C VAL A 749 -31.79 1.69 -19.53
N LEU A 750 -31.22 1.92 -18.34
CA LEU A 750 -31.84 2.72 -17.27
C LEU A 750 -32.09 4.16 -17.74
N LYS A 751 -33.33 4.64 -17.59
CA LYS A 751 -33.76 5.98 -17.99
C LYS A 751 -34.58 6.60 -16.85
N ARG A 752 -34.51 7.93 -16.72
CA ARG A 752 -35.37 8.68 -15.81
C ARG A 752 -36.83 8.47 -16.22
N SER A 753 -37.66 8.14 -15.26
CA SER A 753 -39.08 7.91 -15.46
C SER A 753 -39.81 9.24 -15.63
N ASN A 754 -40.80 9.24 -16.52
CA ASN A 754 -41.70 10.38 -16.66
C ASN A 754 -42.52 10.57 -15.37
N LEU A 755 -42.94 11.81 -15.09
CA LEU A 755 -43.86 12.11 -13.99
C LEU A 755 -45.17 11.35 -14.18
N LYS A 756 -45.54 10.53 -13.19
CA LYS A 756 -46.76 9.72 -13.16
C LYS A 756 -47.41 9.85 -11.78
N LYS A 757 -48.73 9.64 -11.74
CA LYS A 757 -49.49 9.62 -10.48
C LYS A 757 -49.06 8.46 -9.55
N TYR A 758 -48.64 7.33 -10.13
CA TYR A 758 -48.19 6.16 -9.40
C TYR A 758 -47.16 5.38 -10.24
N TYR A 759 -46.23 4.69 -9.57
CA TYR A 759 -45.13 3.93 -10.16
C TYR A 759 -45.20 2.46 -9.73
N GLN A 760 -44.68 1.54 -10.55
CA GLN A 760 -44.64 0.13 -10.18
C GLN A 760 -43.64 -0.11 -9.04
N THR A 761 -44.01 -0.98 -8.10
CA THR A 761 -43.11 -1.49 -7.05
C THR A 761 -42.15 -2.55 -7.58
N SER A 762 -40.97 -2.66 -6.95
CA SER A 762 -40.06 -3.79 -7.17
C SER A 762 -40.61 -5.08 -6.56
N SER A 763 -40.04 -6.23 -6.92
CA SER A 763 -40.46 -7.52 -6.33
C SER A 763 -40.20 -7.56 -4.83
N ALA A 764 -39.04 -7.05 -4.39
CA ALA A 764 -38.73 -6.85 -2.97
C ALA A 764 -39.77 -5.99 -2.23
N GLN A 765 -40.15 -4.82 -2.77
CA GLN A 765 -41.15 -3.95 -2.15
C GLN A 765 -42.54 -4.61 -2.03
N LYS A 766 -42.96 -5.38 -3.03
CA LYS A 766 -44.21 -6.14 -2.98
C LYS A 766 -44.20 -7.16 -1.85
N ARG A 767 -43.10 -7.89 -1.66
CA ARG A 767 -42.95 -8.83 -0.55
C ARG A 767 -43.01 -8.11 0.79
N ILE A 768 -42.23 -7.04 0.98
CA ILE A 768 -42.19 -6.29 2.24
C ILE A 768 -43.59 -5.77 2.61
N PHE A 769 -44.32 -5.20 1.64
CA PHE A 769 -45.68 -4.73 1.87
C PHE A 769 -46.64 -5.85 2.30
N MET A 770 -46.54 -7.04 1.68
CA MET A 770 -47.36 -8.20 2.04
C MET A 770 -47.00 -8.76 3.43
N LEU A 771 -45.73 -8.76 3.82
CA LEU A 771 -45.28 -9.20 5.14
C LEU A 771 -45.72 -8.23 6.24
N ASN A 772 -45.73 -6.92 5.97
CA ASN A 772 -46.15 -5.90 6.93
C ASN A 772 -47.63 -6.04 7.33
N LYS A 773 -48.50 -6.55 6.44
CA LYS A 773 -49.91 -6.83 6.76
C LYS A 773 -50.08 -7.86 7.89
N ASN A 774 -49.08 -8.71 8.15
CA ASN A 774 -49.15 -9.78 9.15
C ASN A 774 -48.28 -9.51 10.40
N HIS A 775 -47.30 -8.60 10.33
CA HIS A 775 -46.36 -8.30 11.42
C HIS A 775 -46.03 -6.81 11.41
N LEU A 776 -46.56 -6.06 12.39
CA LEU A 776 -46.51 -4.59 12.44
C LEU A 776 -45.18 -4.02 12.98
N ASP A 777 -44.38 -4.78 13.73
CA ASP A 777 -43.35 -4.19 14.61
C ASP A 777 -41.87 -4.40 14.16
N ILE A 778 -41.59 -4.96 12.98
CA ILE A 778 -40.32 -5.73 12.78
C ILE A 778 -39.41 -5.26 11.62
N TYR A 779 -39.85 -4.38 10.70
CA TYR A 779 -39.11 -4.05 9.47
C TYR A 779 -38.52 -2.63 9.40
N ASN A 780 -37.98 -2.14 10.51
CA ASN A 780 -37.42 -0.79 10.59
C ASN A 780 -35.90 -0.83 10.81
N PHE A 781 -35.16 -0.07 10.01
CA PHE A 781 -33.78 0.30 10.33
C PHE A 781 -33.81 1.54 11.23
N PHE A 782 -32.98 1.59 12.26
CA PHE A 782 -32.83 2.78 13.09
C PHE A 782 -31.39 2.90 13.56
N ASN A 783 -30.98 4.11 13.87
CA ASN A 783 -29.72 4.41 14.53
C ASN A 783 -29.93 5.51 15.58
N ALA A 784 -29.07 5.51 16.59
CA ALA A 784 -29.10 6.48 17.68
C ALA A 784 -27.70 7.04 17.97
N PHE A 785 -27.63 8.35 18.23
CA PHE A 785 -26.39 9.09 18.45
C PHE A 785 -26.50 9.99 19.68
N ILE A 786 -25.53 9.89 20.58
CA ILE A 786 -25.29 10.93 21.57
C ILE A 786 -24.52 12.05 20.89
N ILE A 787 -25.10 13.24 20.87
CA ILE A 787 -24.47 14.45 20.32
C ILE A 787 -23.95 15.28 21.49
N LEU A 788 -22.64 15.53 21.48
CA LEU A 788 -21.94 16.38 22.44
C LEU A 788 -21.57 17.70 21.77
N GLY A 789 -21.96 18.81 22.42
CA GLY A 789 -21.78 20.19 21.95
C GLY A 789 -23.11 20.93 21.73
N GLN A 790 -23.02 22.20 21.30
CA GLN A 790 -24.18 23.08 21.07
C GLN A 790 -24.88 22.79 19.74
N LEU A 791 -25.99 22.06 19.81
CA LEU A 791 -26.78 21.68 18.64
C LEU A 791 -27.69 22.83 18.15
N ASP A 792 -27.47 23.31 16.92
CA ASP A 792 -28.37 24.24 16.24
C ASP A 792 -29.60 23.48 15.69
N MET A 793 -30.75 23.65 16.36
CA MET A 793 -32.00 22.98 16.03
C MET A 793 -32.64 23.46 14.73
N GLU A 794 -32.49 24.74 14.38
CA GLU A 794 -33.04 25.28 13.13
C GLU A 794 -32.29 24.74 11.91
N ARG A 795 -30.96 24.64 12.04
CA ARG A 795 -30.11 24.03 11.03
C ARG A 795 -30.39 22.54 10.88
N LEU A 796 -30.67 21.85 11.98
CA LEU A 796 -31.04 20.43 11.99
C LEU A 796 -32.35 20.18 11.22
N LYS A 797 -33.40 20.96 11.51
CA LYS A 797 -34.68 20.88 10.80
C LYS A 797 -34.51 21.10 9.30
N LYS A 798 -33.81 22.16 8.92
CA LYS A 798 -33.53 22.48 7.49
C LYS A 798 -32.73 21.40 6.78
N ALA A 799 -31.79 20.74 7.47
CA ALA A 799 -31.03 19.64 6.88
C ALA A 799 -31.93 18.43 6.60
N LEU A 800 -32.81 18.05 7.56
CA LEU A 800 -33.76 16.95 7.39
C LEU A 800 -34.78 17.24 6.28
N GLU A 801 -35.31 18.46 6.21
CA GLU A 801 -36.22 18.88 5.12
C GLU A 801 -35.55 18.78 3.73
N LYS A 802 -34.27 19.15 3.63
CA LYS A 802 -33.51 19.02 2.38
C LYS A 802 -33.26 17.56 2.00
N LEU A 803 -33.01 16.68 2.97
CA LEU A 803 -32.88 15.24 2.70
C LEU A 803 -34.15 14.66 2.07
N VAL A 804 -35.31 15.00 2.64
CA VAL A 804 -36.61 14.60 2.11
C VAL A 804 -36.78 15.06 0.67
N HIS A 805 -36.28 16.25 0.33
CA HIS A 805 -36.38 16.80 -1.02
C HIS A 805 -35.44 16.10 -2.01
N ILE A 806 -34.21 15.79 -1.62
CA ILE A 806 -33.20 15.14 -2.47
C ILE A 806 -33.56 13.67 -2.72
N HIS A 807 -34.00 12.97 -1.68
CA HIS A 807 -34.31 11.54 -1.73
C HIS A 807 -35.81 11.31 -1.79
N SER A 808 -36.35 11.12 -3.00
CA SER A 808 -37.79 10.93 -3.21
C SER A 808 -38.40 9.76 -2.45
N VAL A 809 -37.59 8.75 -2.12
CA VAL A 809 -38.02 7.58 -1.36
C VAL A 809 -38.51 7.95 0.05
N LEU A 810 -37.99 9.02 0.66
CA LEU A 810 -38.40 9.49 1.99
C LEU A 810 -39.80 10.12 2.02
N ARG A 811 -40.33 10.51 0.86
CA ARG A 811 -41.68 11.05 0.65
C ARG A 811 -42.55 10.12 -0.19
N THR A 812 -42.27 8.82 -0.16
CA THR A 812 -42.99 7.80 -0.91
C THR A 812 -43.90 6.98 0.01
N SER A 813 -45.12 6.70 -0.46
CA SER A 813 -46.10 5.80 0.17
C SER A 813 -46.53 4.69 -0.80
N PHE A 814 -47.22 3.66 -0.30
CA PHE A 814 -47.56 2.44 -1.03
C PHE A 814 -49.04 2.12 -0.92
N GLN A 815 -49.74 2.02 -2.05
CA GLN A 815 -51.19 1.74 -2.07
C GLN A 815 -51.54 0.63 -3.05
N GLU A 816 -52.61 -0.10 -2.73
CA GLU A 816 -53.15 -1.14 -3.62
C GLU A 816 -54.09 -0.50 -4.66
N ILE A 817 -53.66 -0.44 -5.92
CA ILE A 817 -54.40 0.14 -7.03
C ILE A 817 -54.61 -0.93 -8.11
N GLY A 818 -55.86 -1.32 -8.35
CA GLY A 818 -56.20 -2.31 -9.37
C GLY A 818 -55.54 -3.68 -9.14
N GLY A 819 -55.46 -4.12 -7.88
CA GLY A 819 -54.84 -5.39 -7.48
C GLY A 819 -53.31 -5.41 -7.53
N ASN A 820 -52.66 -4.26 -7.77
CA ASN A 820 -51.20 -4.13 -7.76
C ASN A 820 -50.79 -3.12 -6.69
N ILE A 821 -49.69 -3.40 -5.98
CA ILE A 821 -49.10 -2.46 -5.02
C ILE A 821 -48.28 -1.43 -5.79
N MET A 822 -48.62 -0.15 -5.66
CA MET A 822 -48.01 0.94 -6.40
C MET A 822 -47.34 1.94 -5.47
N GLN A 823 -46.25 2.56 -5.92
CA GLN A 823 -45.53 3.62 -5.22
C GLN A 823 -46.11 4.98 -5.59
N ILE A 824 -46.36 5.83 -4.61
CA ILE A 824 -46.83 7.21 -4.78
C ILE A 824 -45.79 8.13 -4.16
N VAL A 825 -45.10 8.90 -5.01
CA VAL A 825 -44.13 9.93 -4.59
C VAL A 825 -44.88 11.24 -4.41
N HIS A 826 -44.88 11.78 -3.19
CA HIS A 826 -45.53 13.05 -2.90
C HIS A 826 -44.64 14.24 -3.32
N GLU A 827 -45.24 15.31 -3.84
CA GLU A 827 -44.50 16.52 -4.25
C GLU A 827 -43.92 17.27 -3.04
N THR A 828 -44.72 17.40 -2.00
CA THR A 828 -44.34 17.97 -0.70
C THR A 828 -44.69 16.98 0.40
N MET A 829 -44.00 17.08 1.54
CA MET A 829 -44.25 16.23 2.69
C MET A 829 -44.03 17.03 3.97
N ASP A 830 -45.02 16.99 4.86
CA ASP A 830 -44.95 17.64 6.18
C ASP A 830 -44.13 16.76 7.13
N PHE A 831 -42.81 17.00 7.17
CA PHE A 831 -41.92 16.31 8.08
C PHE A 831 -41.98 16.93 9.48
N ASN A 832 -42.24 16.10 10.50
CA ASN A 832 -42.24 16.55 11.89
C ASN A 832 -41.08 15.91 12.68
N LEU A 833 -40.23 16.76 13.24
CA LEU A 833 -39.17 16.36 14.16
C LEU A 833 -39.76 16.19 15.58
N GLU A 834 -39.65 15.01 16.18
CA GLU A 834 -40.09 14.81 17.56
C GLU A 834 -39.05 15.39 18.53
N GLU A 835 -39.46 16.31 19.40
CA GLU A 835 -38.59 16.96 20.37
C GLU A 835 -39.03 16.66 21.81
N GLU A 836 -38.10 16.25 22.66
CA GLU A 836 -38.33 16.01 24.09
C GLU A 836 -37.18 16.58 24.93
N THR A 837 -37.45 17.05 26.16
CA THR A 837 -36.41 17.49 27.10
C THR A 837 -36.50 16.69 28.38
N ILE A 838 -35.42 16.00 28.75
CA ILE A 838 -35.32 15.18 29.97
C ILE A 838 -34.22 15.76 30.85
N LYS A 839 -34.54 16.23 32.06
CA LYS A 839 -33.54 16.79 32.99
C LYS A 839 -32.66 15.66 33.57
N GLU A 840 -31.34 15.82 33.48
CA GLU A 840 -30.32 14.82 33.88
C GLU A 840 -30.38 14.43 35.39
N ALA A 841 -31.10 15.18 36.23
CA ALA A 841 -31.30 14.89 37.65
C ALA A 841 -32.20 13.67 37.95
N ILE A 842 -32.70 12.99 36.92
CA ILE A 842 -33.44 11.73 37.03
C ILE A 842 -32.45 10.58 36.79
N VAL A 843 -32.30 9.73 37.80
CA VAL A 843 -31.57 8.44 37.84
C VAL A 843 -31.34 7.82 36.46
N GLN A 844 -30.08 7.50 36.13
CA GLN A 844 -29.61 6.71 34.96
C GLN A 844 -30.69 6.54 33.86
N VAL A 845 -30.79 7.51 32.97
CA VAL A 845 -31.71 7.41 31.83
C VAL A 845 -31.36 6.15 31.02
N ASP A 846 -32.28 5.19 30.99
CA ASP A 846 -32.15 3.98 30.18
C ASP A 846 -32.42 4.35 28.71
N ILE A 847 -31.34 4.64 27.98
CA ILE A 847 -31.37 4.92 26.54
C ILE A 847 -32.03 3.76 25.78
N GLU A 848 -31.89 2.51 26.24
CA GLU A 848 -32.53 1.39 25.58
C GLU A 848 -34.05 1.48 25.68
N GLU A 849 -34.59 1.84 26.84
CA GLU A 849 -36.04 1.97 27.03
C GLU A 849 -36.62 3.10 26.17
N ILE A 850 -35.88 4.20 26.03
CA ILE A 850 -36.25 5.31 25.14
C ILE A 850 -36.32 4.83 23.68
N ILE A 851 -35.29 4.13 23.20
CA ILE A 851 -35.25 3.61 21.82
C ILE A 851 -36.39 2.60 21.60
N LYS A 852 -36.64 1.69 22.56
CA LYS A 852 -37.75 0.71 22.49
C LYS A 852 -39.11 1.39 22.37
N LYS A 853 -39.34 2.52 23.06
CA LYS A 853 -40.58 3.30 22.96
C LYS A 853 -40.69 4.11 21.67
N PHE A 854 -39.56 4.46 21.05
CA PHE A 854 -39.54 5.20 19.79
C PHE A 854 -39.93 4.32 18.60
N ILE A 855 -39.42 3.08 18.57
CA ILE A 855 -39.69 2.09 17.54
C ILE A 855 -41.17 1.70 17.56
N ARG A 856 -41.87 1.91 16.43
CA ARG A 856 -43.30 1.63 16.31
C ARG A 856 -43.71 1.39 14.85
N PRO A 857 -44.83 0.69 14.59
CA PRO A 857 -45.29 0.37 13.24
C PRO A 857 -45.42 1.58 12.33
N TYR A 858 -45.20 1.39 11.03
CA TYR A 858 -45.57 2.34 9.98
C TYR A 858 -46.83 1.88 9.26
N ASP A 859 -47.70 2.85 8.96
CA ASP A 859 -48.76 2.66 7.97
C ASP A 859 -48.18 2.95 6.58
N LEU A 860 -48.00 1.90 5.77
CA LEU A 860 -47.33 2.02 4.47
C LEU A 860 -48.15 2.82 3.45
N GLU A 861 -49.45 3.00 3.68
CA GLU A 861 -50.32 3.79 2.80
C GLU A 861 -50.13 5.30 2.98
N ASN A 862 -49.45 5.71 4.05
CA ASN A 862 -49.25 7.10 4.44
C ASN A 862 -47.77 7.46 4.59
N SER A 863 -47.34 8.58 4.00
CA SER A 863 -46.00 9.14 4.17
C SER A 863 -45.96 10.08 5.39
N PRO A 864 -44.83 10.25 6.11
CA PRO A 864 -43.51 9.64 5.90
C PRO A 864 -43.34 8.23 6.48
N LEU A 865 -42.52 7.43 5.80
CA LEU A 865 -42.07 6.11 6.28
C LEU A 865 -40.71 6.17 6.99
N PHE A 866 -40.43 7.33 7.61
CA PHE A 866 -39.31 7.54 8.50
C PHE A 866 -39.67 8.54 9.60
N ARG A 867 -38.93 8.52 10.71
CA ARG A 867 -39.10 9.39 11.88
C ARG A 867 -37.75 9.79 12.44
N VAL A 868 -37.69 10.98 13.04
CA VAL A 868 -36.52 11.45 13.79
C VAL A 868 -36.99 12.03 15.12
N LYS A 869 -36.29 11.69 16.20
CA LYS A 869 -36.48 12.24 17.55
C LYS A 869 -35.20 12.80 18.11
N ILE A 870 -35.29 13.98 18.71
CA ILE A 870 -34.22 14.63 19.47
C ILE A 870 -34.64 14.73 20.92
N ILE A 871 -33.79 14.23 21.82
CA ILE A 871 -33.95 14.35 23.26
C ILE A 871 -32.82 15.21 23.81
N ARG A 872 -33.19 16.33 24.42
CA ARG A 872 -32.23 17.24 25.07
C ARG A 872 -32.04 16.84 26.53
N PHE A 873 -30.80 16.49 26.91
CA PHE A 873 -30.43 16.24 28.31
C PHE A 873 -29.88 17.50 29.00
N SER A 874 -29.13 18.30 28.24
CA SER A 874 -28.54 19.58 28.67
C SER A 874 -28.38 20.53 27.47
N GLU A 875 -27.70 21.67 27.61
CA GLU A 875 -27.35 22.51 26.44
C GLU A 875 -26.31 21.83 25.52
N GLU A 876 -25.43 21.01 26.09
CA GLU A 876 -24.25 20.44 25.42
C GLU A 876 -24.40 18.92 25.16
N LYS A 877 -25.56 18.33 25.43
CA LYS A 877 -25.76 16.88 25.35
C LYS A 877 -27.17 16.53 24.91
N HIS A 878 -27.25 15.83 23.78
CA HIS A 878 -28.50 15.46 23.11
C HIS A 878 -28.45 13.99 22.68
N LEU A 879 -29.61 13.35 22.54
CA LEU A 879 -29.76 12.04 21.90
C LEU A 879 -30.61 12.21 20.64
N MET A 880 -30.05 11.87 19.49
CA MET A 880 -30.76 11.80 18.23
C MET A 880 -31.06 10.36 17.88
N ILE A 881 -32.32 10.06 17.55
CA ILE A 881 -32.76 8.74 17.10
C ILE A 881 -33.46 8.95 15.77
N PHE A 882 -33.14 8.16 14.75
CA PHE A 882 -33.95 8.10 13.53
C PHE A 882 -34.25 6.67 13.15
N GLU A 883 -35.42 6.48 12.56
CA GLU A 883 -35.99 5.20 12.15
C GLU A 883 -36.52 5.33 10.72
N ILE A 884 -36.22 4.38 9.85
CA ILE A 884 -36.62 4.33 8.44
C ILE A 884 -37.15 2.92 8.13
N HIS A 885 -38.31 2.82 7.48
CA HIS A 885 -38.90 1.53 7.10
C HIS A 885 -38.11 0.85 5.95
N GLN A 886 -37.91 -0.47 6.00
CA GLN A 886 -37.15 -1.23 5.00
C GLN A 886 -37.75 -1.17 3.59
N ILE A 887 -39.05 -0.88 3.44
CA ILE A 887 -39.68 -0.74 2.11
C ILE A 887 -39.16 0.47 1.30
N ILE A 888 -38.50 1.42 1.97
CA ILE A 888 -37.88 2.61 1.36
C ILE A 888 -36.36 2.68 1.60
N SER A 889 -35.75 1.67 2.21
CA SER A 889 -34.35 1.73 2.61
C SER A 889 -33.69 0.35 2.69
N ASP A 890 -32.37 0.34 2.53
CA ASP A 890 -31.48 -0.78 2.86
C ASP A 890 -30.35 -0.29 3.79
N ARG A 891 -29.45 -1.19 4.19
CA ARG A 891 -28.33 -0.85 5.09
C ARG A 891 -27.41 0.23 4.51
N LEU A 892 -27.19 0.25 3.19
CA LEU A 892 -26.40 1.28 2.53
C LEU A 892 -27.15 2.63 2.50
N SER A 893 -28.47 2.61 2.35
CA SER A 893 -29.31 3.80 2.42
C SER A 893 -29.22 4.50 3.77
N MET A 894 -29.04 3.77 4.87
CA MET A 894 -28.80 4.36 6.19
C MET A 894 -27.49 5.17 6.22
N MET A 895 -26.42 4.66 5.61
CA MET A 895 -25.16 5.38 5.50
C MET A 895 -25.27 6.61 4.59
N ILE A 896 -26.00 6.50 3.47
CA ILE A 896 -26.27 7.64 2.58
C ILE A 896 -27.04 8.73 3.35
N PHE A 897 -28.07 8.33 4.10
CA PHE A 897 -28.87 9.24 4.91
C PHE A 897 -28.00 10.00 5.92
N GLU A 898 -27.13 9.30 6.66
CA GLU A 898 -26.21 9.89 7.64
C GLU A 898 -25.20 10.86 7.02
N ASN A 899 -24.56 10.45 5.93
CA ASN A 899 -23.54 11.26 5.24
C ASN A 899 -24.16 12.52 4.62
N ASP A 900 -25.32 12.38 3.97
CA ASP A 900 -26.03 13.50 3.37
C ASP A 900 -26.58 14.44 4.45
N PHE A 901 -27.07 13.88 5.57
CA PHE A 901 -27.49 14.67 6.73
C PHE A 901 -26.33 15.53 7.24
N GLN A 902 -25.15 14.93 7.43
CA GLN A 902 -23.97 15.65 7.90
C GLN A 902 -23.61 16.79 6.95
N LYS A 903 -23.52 16.53 5.64
CA LYS A 903 -23.16 17.54 4.65
C LYS A 903 -24.15 18.71 4.63
N LEU A 904 -25.44 18.41 4.70
CA LEU A 904 -26.49 19.43 4.74
C LEU A 904 -26.46 20.21 6.04
N TYR A 905 -26.25 19.52 7.17
CA TYR A 905 -26.09 20.16 8.47
C TYR A 905 -24.84 21.03 8.50
N THR A 906 -23.75 20.71 7.80
CA THR A 906 -22.54 21.56 7.72
C THR A 906 -22.61 22.65 6.65
N ASN A 907 -23.80 22.95 6.09
CA ASN A 907 -24.02 23.93 5.00
C ASN A 907 -23.27 23.63 3.69
N ASN A 908 -22.92 22.38 3.42
CA ASN A 908 -22.44 21.96 2.11
C ASN A 908 -23.63 21.73 1.16
N CYS A 909 -23.43 22.00 -0.14
CA CYS A 909 -24.42 21.67 -1.17
C CYS A 909 -24.31 20.19 -1.53
N LEU A 910 -25.46 19.52 -1.71
CA LEU A 910 -25.54 18.22 -2.35
C LEU A 910 -25.96 18.40 -3.80
N GLU A 911 -25.34 17.65 -4.70
CA GLU A 911 -25.79 17.57 -6.09
C GLU A 911 -27.11 16.78 -6.16
N GLU A 912 -28.04 17.21 -7.01
CA GLU A 912 -29.29 16.48 -7.22
C GLU A 912 -28.99 15.11 -7.86
N THR A 913 -29.58 14.04 -7.32
CA THR A 913 -29.34 12.70 -7.85
C THR A 913 -30.00 12.55 -9.23
N LYS A 914 -29.21 12.12 -10.22
CA LYS A 914 -29.64 11.94 -11.61
C LYS A 914 -30.81 10.95 -11.75
N PHE A 915 -30.84 9.95 -10.87
CA PHE A 915 -31.89 8.93 -10.80
C PHE A 915 -32.43 8.82 -9.37
N GLN A 916 -33.66 8.34 -9.28
CA GLN A 916 -34.38 8.05 -8.04
C GLN A 916 -34.76 6.57 -8.01
N TYR A 917 -35.14 6.04 -6.84
CA TYR A 917 -35.49 4.61 -6.73
C TYR A 917 -36.65 4.20 -7.66
N ILE A 918 -37.60 5.10 -7.91
CA ILE A 918 -38.69 4.87 -8.87
C ILE A 918 -38.17 4.55 -10.29
N ASP A 919 -37.07 5.17 -10.72
CA ASP A 919 -36.47 4.94 -12.04
C ASP A 919 -35.90 3.53 -12.11
N PHE A 920 -35.20 3.11 -11.04
CA PHE A 920 -34.69 1.76 -10.89
C PHE A 920 -35.83 0.72 -10.88
N SER A 921 -36.90 0.97 -10.10
CA SER A 921 -38.03 0.05 -10.02
C SER A 921 -38.73 -0.14 -11.38
N GLU A 922 -38.97 0.95 -12.13
CA GLU A 922 -39.56 0.84 -13.46
C GLU A 922 -38.64 0.15 -14.46
N TRP A 923 -37.35 0.46 -14.42
CA TRP A 923 -36.34 -0.22 -15.24
C TRP A 923 -36.30 -1.72 -14.93
N LYS A 924 -36.28 -2.09 -13.65
CA LYS A 924 -36.24 -3.48 -13.19
C LYS A 924 -37.47 -4.25 -13.67
N ASN A 925 -38.67 -3.69 -13.51
CA ASN A 925 -39.91 -4.31 -13.99
C ASN A 925 -39.93 -4.53 -15.53
N LYS A 926 -39.27 -3.66 -16.31
CA LYS A 926 -39.09 -3.86 -17.75
C LYS A 926 -38.04 -4.93 -18.05
N LEU A 927 -36.92 -4.91 -17.33
CA LEU A 927 -35.85 -5.88 -17.45
C LEU A 927 -36.35 -7.31 -17.18
N MET A 928 -37.26 -7.49 -16.21
CA MET A 928 -37.88 -8.80 -15.91
C MET A 928 -38.63 -9.44 -17.08
N LYS A 929 -38.91 -8.70 -18.15
CA LYS A 929 -39.63 -9.19 -19.34
C LYS A 929 -38.71 -9.55 -20.50
N THR A 930 -37.40 -9.35 -20.38
CA THR A 930 -36.43 -9.63 -21.45
C THR A 930 -35.92 -11.07 -21.39
N ASP A 931 -35.36 -11.54 -22.51
CA ASP A 931 -34.70 -12.85 -22.55
C ASP A 931 -33.45 -12.91 -21.67
N TYR A 932 -32.83 -11.76 -21.38
CA TYR A 932 -31.71 -11.64 -20.43
C TYR A 932 -32.06 -12.15 -19.02
N ILE A 933 -33.20 -11.75 -18.46
CA ILE A 933 -33.62 -12.26 -17.14
C ILE A 933 -34.05 -13.72 -17.20
N LYS A 934 -34.63 -14.17 -18.32
CA LYS A 934 -34.96 -15.61 -18.49
C LYS A 934 -33.72 -16.48 -18.39
N LEU A 935 -32.60 -16.07 -19.00
CA LEU A 935 -31.32 -16.79 -18.90
C LEU A 935 -30.83 -16.91 -17.45
N GLN A 936 -30.92 -15.83 -16.67
CA GLN A 936 -30.55 -15.88 -15.25
C GLN A 936 -31.51 -16.76 -14.43
N LEU A 937 -32.81 -16.67 -14.70
CA LEU A 937 -33.81 -17.55 -14.07
C LEU A 937 -33.55 -19.03 -14.40
N ASP A 938 -33.20 -19.34 -15.64
CA ASP A 938 -32.90 -20.70 -16.08
C ASP A 938 -31.61 -21.22 -15.45
N TYR A 939 -30.57 -20.37 -15.29
CA TYR A 939 -29.41 -20.69 -14.46
C TYR A 939 -29.85 -21.10 -13.04
N TRP A 940 -30.66 -20.29 -12.36
CA TRP A 940 -31.08 -20.60 -11.00
C TRP A 940 -31.97 -21.84 -10.92
N LYS A 941 -32.88 -22.06 -11.88
CA LYS A 941 -33.64 -23.32 -11.98
C LYS A 941 -32.73 -24.53 -12.11
N ASN A 942 -31.66 -24.42 -12.89
CA ASN A 942 -30.70 -25.52 -13.06
C ASN A 942 -29.95 -25.81 -11.75
N ILE A 943 -29.54 -24.78 -11.00
CA ILE A 943 -28.93 -24.94 -9.66
C ILE A 943 -29.86 -25.63 -8.67
N TYR A 944 -31.18 -25.36 -8.77
CA TYR A 944 -32.20 -25.94 -7.90
C TYR A 944 -32.95 -27.13 -8.52
N MET A 945 -32.41 -27.73 -9.58
CA MET A 945 -33.01 -28.92 -10.19
C MET A 945 -32.92 -30.10 -9.21
N GLY A 946 -34.07 -30.68 -8.85
CA GLY A 946 -34.18 -31.74 -7.86
C GLY A 946 -34.83 -31.28 -6.55
N SER A 947 -34.53 -31.97 -5.43
CA SER A 947 -35.06 -31.58 -4.12
C SER A 947 -34.37 -30.32 -3.60
N ILE A 948 -35.15 -29.35 -3.13
CA ILE A 948 -34.64 -28.20 -2.39
C ILE A 948 -34.29 -28.68 -0.97
N PRO A 949 -33.07 -28.42 -0.47
CA PRO A 949 -32.66 -28.88 0.85
C PRO A 949 -33.55 -28.22 1.90
N THR A 950 -34.38 -29.03 2.55
CA THR A 950 -35.31 -28.62 3.62
C THR A 950 -34.82 -29.03 5.00
N ALA A 951 -33.60 -29.58 5.07
CA ALA A 951 -33.02 -30.06 6.31
C ALA A 951 -32.62 -28.88 7.20
N LYS A 952 -33.25 -28.80 8.38
CA LYS A 952 -32.99 -27.75 9.36
C LYS A 952 -31.70 -28.05 10.11
N LEU A 953 -30.94 -27.01 10.43
CA LEU A 953 -29.78 -27.13 11.30
C LEU A 953 -30.20 -27.66 12.68
N PRO A 954 -29.35 -28.45 13.36
CA PRO A 954 -29.61 -28.86 14.73
C PRO A 954 -29.75 -27.64 15.64
N THR A 955 -30.84 -27.59 16.42
CA THR A 955 -31.11 -26.52 17.40
C THR A 955 -31.12 -27.09 18.82
N ASP A 956 -30.76 -26.28 19.81
CA ASP A 956 -30.83 -26.66 21.23
C ASP A 956 -32.27 -26.71 21.75
N TYR A 957 -33.17 -25.96 21.11
CA TYR A 957 -34.56 -25.82 21.48
C TYR A 957 -35.50 -26.18 20.32
N ILE A 958 -36.72 -26.61 20.64
CA ILE A 958 -37.74 -26.95 19.65
C ILE A 958 -38.23 -25.66 18.97
N ARG A 959 -38.10 -25.59 17.65
CA ARG A 959 -38.52 -24.44 16.84
C ARG A 959 -40.02 -24.18 16.99
N SER A 960 -40.37 -22.98 17.43
CA SER A 960 -41.76 -22.52 17.50
C SER A 960 -42.32 -22.29 16.09
N SER A 961 -43.65 -22.16 15.96
CA SER A 961 -44.29 -21.79 14.69
C SER A 961 -44.09 -20.33 14.30
N ASN A 962 -43.34 -19.56 15.08
CA ASN A 962 -43.03 -18.17 14.77
C ASN A 962 -41.79 -18.12 13.86
N ARG A 963 -41.85 -17.25 12.83
CA ARG A 963 -40.78 -17.09 11.84
C ARG A 963 -39.61 -16.23 12.35
N ASN A 964 -39.86 -15.42 13.37
CA ASN A 964 -38.92 -14.41 13.85
C ASN A 964 -38.49 -14.75 15.28
N PHE A 965 -37.20 -14.59 15.56
CA PHE A 965 -36.60 -14.98 16.83
C PHE A 965 -35.97 -13.80 17.52
N LYS A 966 -36.03 -13.78 18.86
CA LYS A 966 -35.15 -12.90 19.60
C LYS A 966 -33.69 -13.24 19.33
N THR A 967 -32.85 -12.26 19.02
CA THR A 967 -31.43 -12.52 18.72
C THR A 967 -30.48 -12.06 19.83
N ALA A 968 -29.37 -12.77 19.94
CA ALA A 968 -28.18 -12.36 20.65
C ALA A 968 -26.97 -12.48 19.73
N SER A 969 -25.89 -11.77 20.06
CA SER A 969 -24.65 -11.75 19.28
C SER A 969 -23.47 -12.18 20.13
N HIS A 970 -22.58 -12.99 19.56
CA HIS A 970 -21.29 -13.32 20.15
C HIS A 970 -20.15 -12.89 19.22
N VAL A 971 -19.26 -12.03 19.72
CA VAL A 971 -18.15 -11.48 18.92
C VAL A 971 -16.83 -12.13 19.29
N LEU A 972 -16.10 -12.57 18.27
CA LEU A 972 -14.71 -13.02 18.37
C LEU A 972 -13.81 -12.16 17.50
N LYS A 973 -12.54 -12.12 17.89
CA LYS A 973 -11.50 -11.40 17.16
C LYS A 973 -10.51 -12.40 16.60
N ILE A 974 -10.22 -12.29 15.32
CA ILE A 974 -9.08 -12.95 14.69
C ILE A 974 -7.98 -11.91 14.58
N ASP A 975 -6.79 -12.29 15.05
CA ASP A 975 -5.63 -11.42 15.00
C ASP A 975 -5.11 -11.20 13.57
N ARG A 976 -4.32 -10.15 13.43
CA ARG A 976 -3.67 -9.76 12.19
C ARG A 976 -2.86 -10.89 11.54
N CYS A 977 -2.24 -11.78 12.33
CA CYS A 977 -1.40 -12.85 11.80
C CYS A 977 -2.24 -13.87 11.04
N LEU A 978 -3.31 -14.38 11.66
CA LEU A 978 -4.21 -15.32 11.01
C LEU A 978 -4.98 -14.65 9.86
N THR A 979 -5.41 -13.39 10.00
CA THR A 979 -6.05 -12.64 8.90
C THR A 979 -5.15 -12.56 7.67
N ASN A 980 -3.87 -12.20 7.85
CA ASN A 980 -2.93 -12.10 6.73
C ASN A 980 -2.66 -13.45 6.08
N ALA A 981 -2.53 -14.52 6.87
CA ALA A 981 -2.33 -15.86 6.34
C ALA A 981 -3.54 -16.35 5.53
N LEU A 982 -4.76 -16.01 5.95
CA LEU A 982 -5.98 -16.27 5.19
C LEU A 982 -6.01 -15.45 3.87
N LYS A 983 -5.63 -14.17 3.91
CA LYS A 983 -5.51 -13.32 2.70
C LYS A 983 -4.47 -13.89 1.71
N GLU A 984 -3.34 -14.41 2.21
CA GLU A 984 -2.33 -15.07 1.38
C GLU A 984 -2.85 -16.39 0.78
N LEU A 985 -3.53 -17.22 1.57
CA LEU A 985 -4.16 -18.44 1.09
C LEU A 985 -5.19 -18.15 -0.02
N ALA A 986 -5.96 -17.07 0.12
CA ALA A 986 -6.90 -16.60 -0.89
C ALA A 986 -6.18 -16.21 -2.18
N SER A 987 -5.16 -15.35 -2.07
CA SER A 987 -4.35 -14.88 -3.21
C SER A 987 -3.72 -16.03 -4.00
N LYS A 988 -3.08 -17.00 -3.32
CA LYS A 988 -2.43 -18.16 -3.95
C LYS A 988 -3.38 -19.04 -4.78
N ASN A 989 -4.68 -19.02 -4.45
CA ASN A 989 -5.69 -19.86 -5.09
C ASN A 989 -6.66 -19.07 -5.99
N GLY A 990 -6.34 -17.79 -6.26
CA GLY A 990 -7.19 -16.89 -7.04
C GLY A 990 -8.60 -16.76 -6.44
N ALA A 991 -8.70 -16.74 -5.11
CA ALA A 991 -9.92 -16.55 -4.35
C ALA A 991 -9.80 -15.25 -3.52
N THR A 992 -10.90 -14.83 -2.92
CA THR A 992 -10.96 -13.67 -2.01
C THR A 992 -11.14 -14.12 -0.55
N LEU A 993 -10.88 -13.22 0.42
CA LEU A 993 -10.95 -13.57 1.84
C LEU A 993 -12.36 -14.04 2.26
N ASP A 994 -13.40 -13.36 1.78
CA ASP A 994 -14.80 -13.74 1.95
C ASP A 994 -15.10 -15.14 1.40
N MET A 995 -14.51 -15.56 0.27
CA MET A 995 -14.69 -16.92 -0.26
C MET A 995 -14.08 -17.99 0.65
N ILE A 996 -12.92 -17.72 1.27
CA ILE A 996 -12.33 -18.65 2.24
C ILE A 996 -13.22 -18.73 3.49
N LEU A 997 -13.62 -17.58 4.02
CA LEU A 997 -14.48 -17.52 5.21
C LEU A 997 -15.84 -18.19 4.96
N LEU A 998 -16.42 -18.00 3.77
CA LEU A 998 -17.65 -18.66 3.34
C LEU A 998 -17.45 -20.17 3.18
N ALA A 999 -16.34 -20.62 2.58
CA ALA A 999 -16.02 -22.05 2.45
C ALA A 999 -15.89 -22.72 3.83
N VAL A 1000 -15.21 -22.07 4.77
CA VAL A 1000 -15.13 -22.59 6.15
C VAL A 1000 -16.49 -22.60 6.83
N TYR A 1001 -17.38 -21.66 6.52
CA TYR A 1001 -18.73 -21.66 7.07
C TYR A 1001 -19.55 -22.85 6.57
N TYR A 1002 -19.49 -23.16 5.26
CA TYR A 1002 -20.08 -24.40 4.72
C TYR A 1002 -19.53 -25.66 5.38
N ILE A 1003 -18.22 -25.74 5.57
CA ILE A 1003 -17.56 -26.88 6.23
C ILE A 1003 -18.05 -27.03 7.67
N LEU A 1004 -18.13 -25.92 8.41
CA LEU A 1004 -18.61 -25.91 9.78
C LEU A 1004 -20.07 -26.41 9.85
N LEU A 1005 -20.94 -25.87 9.00
CA LEU A 1005 -22.35 -26.27 8.97
C LEU A 1005 -22.51 -27.76 8.61
N ASN A 1006 -21.72 -28.28 7.66
CA ASN A 1006 -21.67 -29.71 7.35
C ASN A 1006 -21.24 -30.54 8.56
N LYS A 1007 -20.18 -30.13 9.27
CA LYS A 1007 -19.65 -30.86 10.43
C LYS A 1007 -20.64 -30.97 11.59
N TYR A 1008 -21.48 -29.96 11.77
CA TYR A 1008 -22.48 -29.92 12.83
C TYR A 1008 -23.81 -30.55 12.43
N SER A 1009 -24.27 -30.35 11.19
CA SER A 1009 -25.58 -30.84 10.73
C SER A 1009 -25.53 -32.22 10.04
N GLY A 1010 -24.36 -32.64 9.56
CA GLY A 1010 -24.20 -33.80 8.68
C GLY A 1010 -24.70 -33.59 7.24
N LEU A 1011 -25.15 -32.37 6.90
CA LEU A 1011 -25.71 -32.06 5.58
C LEU A 1011 -24.61 -31.85 4.55
N GLU A 1012 -24.67 -32.57 3.43
CA GLU A 1012 -23.77 -32.38 2.29
C GLU A 1012 -24.35 -31.47 1.20
N ASP A 1013 -25.55 -30.92 1.41
CA ASP A 1013 -26.23 -30.00 0.49
C ASP A 1013 -26.72 -28.81 1.30
N ILE A 1014 -26.03 -27.68 1.17
CA ILE A 1014 -26.23 -26.51 2.02
C ILE A 1014 -26.42 -25.28 1.15
N VAL A 1015 -27.41 -24.47 1.51
CA VAL A 1015 -27.66 -23.16 0.91
C VAL A 1015 -27.37 -22.07 1.94
N ILE A 1016 -26.50 -21.12 1.59
CA ILE A 1016 -26.21 -19.94 2.42
C ILE A 1016 -26.66 -18.69 1.67
N GLY A 1017 -27.41 -17.83 2.35
CA GLY A 1017 -27.75 -16.51 1.86
C GLY A 1017 -26.53 -15.58 1.88
N PHE A 1018 -26.27 -14.92 0.75
CA PHE A 1018 -25.18 -13.96 0.60
C PHE A 1018 -25.73 -12.62 0.09
N PRO A 1019 -25.77 -11.56 0.92
CA PRO A 1019 -26.34 -10.27 0.52
C PRO A 1019 -25.41 -9.53 -0.45
N VAL A 1020 -26.02 -8.86 -1.44
CA VAL A 1020 -25.35 -7.98 -2.41
C VAL A 1020 -26.06 -6.63 -2.47
N THR A 1021 -25.36 -5.58 -2.89
CA THR A 1021 -25.90 -4.20 -2.87
C THR A 1021 -27.03 -3.96 -3.87
N GLY A 1022 -27.11 -4.75 -4.96
CA GLY A 1022 -28.16 -4.66 -5.98
C GLY A 1022 -28.15 -3.36 -6.80
N ARG A 1023 -27.00 -2.66 -6.89
CA ARG A 1023 -26.84 -1.38 -7.60
C ARG A 1023 -25.94 -1.54 -8.83
N PRO A 1024 -26.51 -1.86 -10.01
CA PRO A 1024 -25.73 -2.16 -11.22
C PRO A 1024 -25.12 -0.94 -11.91
N TYR A 1025 -25.54 0.28 -11.56
CA TYR A 1025 -25.04 1.53 -12.16
C TYR A 1025 -24.36 2.42 -11.11
N ASN A 1026 -23.27 3.08 -11.51
CA ASN A 1026 -22.56 4.01 -10.62
C ASN A 1026 -23.46 5.17 -10.17
N GLU A 1027 -24.35 5.64 -11.04
CA GLU A 1027 -25.30 6.70 -10.70
C GLU A 1027 -26.35 6.30 -9.66
N LEU A 1028 -26.44 5.01 -9.31
CA LEU A 1028 -27.31 4.51 -8.24
C LEU A 1028 -26.60 4.42 -6.89
N GLN A 1029 -25.28 4.63 -6.81
CA GLN A 1029 -24.53 4.45 -5.55
C GLN A 1029 -24.95 5.43 -4.44
N ASN A 1030 -25.42 6.63 -4.80
CA ASN A 1030 -25.87 7.66 -3.86
C ASN A 1030 -27.40 7.78 -3.78
N VAL A 1031 -28.16 6.80 -4.27
CA VAL A 1031 -29.63 6.85 -4.30
C VAL A 1031 -30.21 6.06 -3.13
N MET A 1032 -31.06 6.63 -2.29
CA MET A 1032 -31.73 5.84 -1.25
C MET A 1032 -32.81 4.91 -1.82
N GLY A 1033 -32.93 3.70 -1.26
CA GLY A 1033 -33.99 2.74 -1.59
C GLY A 1033 -33.62 1.30 -1.23
N PRO A 1034 -34.58 0.35 -1.27
CA PRO A 1034 -34.29 -1.05 -0.99
C PRO A 1034 -33.70 -1.74 -2.22
N PHE A 1035 -32.38 -1.59 -2.45
CA PHE A 1035 -31.68 -2.24 -3.56
C PHE A 1035 -31.14 -3.62 -3.18
N ALA A 1036 -30.85 -3.84 -1.89
CA ALA A 1036 -30.23 -5.06 -1.41
C ALA A 1036 -30.96 -6.33 -1.90
N ASN A 1037 -30.21 -7.24 -2.52
CA ASN A 1037 -30.67 -8.58 -2.91
C ASN A 1037 -29.88 -9.62 -2.11
N ILE A 1038 -30.41 -10.83 -1.95
CA ILE A 1038 -29.73 -11.95 -1.29
C ILE A 1038 -29.58 -13.09 -2.28
N LEU A 1039 -28.36 -13.54 -2.51
CA LEU A 1039 -28.07 -14.67 -3.38
C LEU A 1039 -28.11 -15.97 -2.58
N ALA A 1040 -28.92 -16.93 -3.02
CA ALA A 1040 -29.05 -18.24 -2.40
C ALA A 1040 -27.99 -19.19 -2.95
N ILE A 1041 -26.74 -19.07 -2.48
CA ILE A 1041 -25.61 -19.86 -2.97
C ILE A 1041 -25.76 -21.28 -2.43
N ARG A 1042 -25.80 -22.28 -3.32
CA ARG A 1042 -25.88 -23.71 -2.98
C ARG A 1042 -24.55 -24.39 -3.26
N THR A 1043 -24.02 -25.15 -2.31
CA THR A 1043 -22.76 -25.92 -2.48
C THR A 1043 -22.83 -27.26 -1.78
N PHE A 1044 -21.89 -28.16 -2.10
CA PHE A 1044 -21.89 -29.53 -1.62
C PHE A 1044 -20.62 -29.88 -0.83
N PRO A 1045 -20.53 -29.54 0.47
CA PRO A 1045 -19.33 -29.81 1.31
C PRO A 1045 -19.16 -31.29 1.68
N SER A 1046 -19.02 -32.19 0.69
CA SER A 1046 -18.86 -33.63 0.92
C SER A 1046 -17.57 -33.97 1.66
N SER A 1047 -17.66 -34.89 2.62
CA SER A 1047 -16.59 -35.20 3.59
C SER A 1047 -15.27 -35.68 2.96
N ASN A 1048 -15.32 -36.20 1.73
CA ASN A 1048 -14.17 -36.73 0.99
C ASN A 1048 -13.43 -35.68 0.14
N LYS A 1049 -13.94 -34.46 -0.01
CA LYS A 1049 -13.29 -33.42 -0.80
C LYS A 1049 -12.05 -32.88 -0.09
N LEU A 1050 -11.03 -32.47 -0.84
CA LEU A 1050 -9.93 -31.66 -0.31
C LEU A 1050 -10.40 -30.23 -0.13
N PHE A 1051 -9.89 -29.53 0.88
CA PHE A 1051 -10.25 -28.13 1.15
C PHE A 1051 -10.05 -27.24 -0.09
N LEU A 1052 -8.90 -27.32 -0.77
CA LEU A 1052 -8.66 -26.50 -1.98
C LEU A 1052 -9.64 -26.80 -3.13
N HIS A 1053 -10.07 -28.05 -3.29
CA HIS A 1053 -11.08 -28.39 -4.29
C HIS A 1053 -12.43 -27.78 -3.93
N PHE A 1054 -12.81 -27.87 -2.65
CA PHE A 1054 -14.06 -27.28 -2.17
C PHE A 1054 -14.02 -25.74 -2.21
N LEU A 1055 -12.89 -25.11 -1.88
CA LEU A 1055 -12.68 -23.67 -2.04
C LEU A 1055 -12.89 -23.24 -3.50
N ASN A 1056 -12.39 -24.02 -4.45
CA ASN A 1056 -12.62 -23.74 -5.87
C ASN A 1056 -14.09 -23.90 -6.27
N GLU A 1057 -14.81 -24.88 -5.71
CA GLU A 1057 -16.26 -25.02 -5.89
C GLU A 1057 -17.02 -23.81 -5.35
N VAL A 1058 -16.74 -23.40 -4.10
CA VAL A 1058 -17.34 -22.21 -3.47
C VAL A 1058 -17.05 -20.97 -4.31
N LYS A 1059 -15.82 -20.82 -4.81
CA LYS A 1059 -15.43 -19.73 -5.72
C LYS A 1059 -16.28 -19.75 -6.99
N VAL A 1060 -16.40 -20.89 -7.67
CA VAL A 1060 -17.21 -21.01 -8.90
C VAL A 1060 -18.67 -20.69 -8.60
N SER A 1061 -19.25 -21.27 -7.56
CA SER A 1061 -20.65 -21.03 -7.17
C SER A 1061 -20.93 -19.58 -6.80
N ALA A 1062 -20.04 -18.93 -6.03
CA ALA A 1062 -20.18 -17.52 -5.66
C ALA A 1062 -20.07 -16.60 -6.89
N LEU A 1063 -19.07 -16.84 -7.75
CA LEU A 1063 -18.87 -16.08 -8.98
C LEU A 1063 -20.04 -16.25 -9.95
N SER A 1064 -20.57 -17.46 -10.13
CA SER A 1064 -21.76 -17.72 -10.95
C SER A 1064 -23.03 -17.11 -10.34
N ALA A 1065 -23.17 -17.12 -9.01
CA ALA A 1065 -24.26 -16.42 -8.33
C ALA A 1065 -24.19 -14.90 -8.58
N PHE A 1066 -23.01 -14.29 -8.47
CA PHE A 1066 -22.81 -12.86 -8.77
C PHE A 1066 -23.09 -12.51 -10.23
N ALA A 1067 -22.77 -13.41 -11.17
CA ALA A 1067 -23.11 -13.23 -12.59
C ALA A 1067 -24.62 -13.23 -12.85
N ASN A 1068 -25.41 -13.86 -11.97
CA ASN A 1068 -26.86 -14.01 -12.10
C ASN A 1068 -27.61 -13.27 -10.98
N GLN A 1069 -27.01 -12.21 -10.44
CA GLN A 1069 -27.53 -11.46 -9.28
C GLN A 1069 -28.75 -10.57 -9.59
N ASP A 1070 -29.08 -10.37 -10.88
CA ASP A 1070 -30.26 -9.58 -11.25
C ASP A 1070 -31.56 -10.36 -11.04
N CYS A 1071 -31.50 -11.68 -10.88
CA CYS A 1071 -32.63 -12.44 -10.36
C CYS A 1071 -32.79 -12.16 -8.86
N GLU A 1072 -33.88 -11.50 -8.48
CA GLU A 1072 -34.22 -11.33 -7.05
C GLU A 1072 -34.60 -12.67 -6.44
N VAL A 1073 -34.21 -12.89 -5.18
CA VAL A 1073 -34.55 -14.14 -4.46
C VAL A 1073 -36.05 -14.40 -4.43
N ASP A 1074 -36.87 -13.34 -4.38
CA ASP A 1074 -38.32 -13.44 -4.38
C ASP A 1074 -38.89 -13.94 -5.70
N ASP A 1075 -38.26 -13.57 -6.81
CA ASP A 1075 -38.65 -14.06 -8.13
C ASP A 1075 -38.19 -15.51 -8.32
N LEU A 1076 -37.03 -15.87 -7.76
CA LEU A 1076 -36.56 -17.24 -7.71
C LEU A 1076 -37.52 -18.15 -6.92
N VAL A 1077 -37.94 -17.73 -5.72
CA VAL A 1077 -38.89 -18.49 -4.88
C VAL A 1077 -40.22 -18.71 -5.60
N LYS A 1078 -40.78 -17.68 -6.23
CA LYS A 1078 -42.00 -17.81 -7.04
C LYS A 1078 -41.80 -18.76 -8.21
N CYS A 1079 -40.65 -18.69 -8.88
CA CYS A 1079 -40.33 -19.51 -10.05
C CYS A 1079 -40.17 -20.99 -9.71
N LEU A 1080 -39.55 -21.29 -8.55
CA LEU A 1080 -39.37 -22.66 -8.04
C LEU A 1080 -40.65 -23.24 -7.42
N ALA A 1081 -41.73 -22.45 -7.32
CA ALA A 1081 -43.00 -22.84 -6.70
C ALA A 1081 -42.84 -23.43 -5.28
N VAL A 1082 -41.89 -22.89 -4.50
CA VAL A 1082 -41.63 -23.36 -3.13
C VAL A 1082 -42.79 -22.94 -2.23
N GLU A 1083 -43.47 -23.91 -1.59
CA GLU A 1083 -44.53 -23.59 -0.65
C GLU A 1083 -43.95 -22.83 0.57
N PRO A 1084 -44.58 -21.73 0.99
CA PRO A 1084 -44.14 -21.01 2.18
C PRO A 1084 -44.32 -21.88 3.42
N SER A 1085 -43.20 -22.26 4.05
CA SER A 1085 -43.25 -22.98 5.32
C SER A 1085 -43.72 -22.05 6.45
N LYS A 1086 -44.52 -22.56 7.38
CA LYS A 1086 -44.98 -21.78 8.54
C LYS A 1086 -43.86 -21.43 9.54
N ALA A 1087 -42.70 -22.09 9.46
CA ALA A 1087 -41.68 -22.03 10.51
C ALA A 1087 -40.28 -21.59 10.06
N GLY A 1088 -39.98 -21.47 8.76
CA GLY A 1088 -38.65 -21.12 8.23
C GLY A 1088 -38.67 -20.54 6.82
N ASN A 1089 -37.53 -20.02 6.35
CA ASN A 1089 -37.42 -19.35 5.07
C ASN A 1089 -37.43 -20.33 3.88
N PRO A 1090 -37.86 -19.91 2.68
CA PRO A 1090 -38.09 -20.83 1.57
C PRO A 1090 -36.83 -21.52 1.02
N LEU A 1091 -35.65 -20.88 1.11
CA LEU A 1091 -34.41 -21.39 0.47
C LEU A 1091 -33.24 -21.59 1.44
N PHE A 1092 -33.12 -20.76 2.48
CA PHE A 1092 -32.01 -20.81 3.43
C PHE A 1092 -32.40 -20.15 4.76
N ASP A 1093 -31.93 -20.71 5.86
CA ASP A 1093 -32.11 -20.16 7.21
C ASP A 1093 -30.80 -19.56 7.78
N VAL A 1094 -29.71 -19.58 7.01
CA VAL A 1094 -28.40 -19.04 7.41
C VAL A 1094 -27.86 -18.03 6.42
N ILE A 1095 -27.15 -17.02 6.94
CA ILE A 1095 -26.56 -15.94 6.15
C ILE A 1095 -25.09 -15.74 6.49
N PHE A 1096 -24.31 -15.40 5.46
CA PHE A 1096 -22.95 -14.89 5.59
C PHE A 1096 -22.90 -13.43 5.13
N ILE A 1097 -22.37 -12.52 5.96
CA ILE A 1097 -22.26 -11.09 5.66
C ILE A 1097 -20.80 -10.65 5.86
N MET A 1098 -20.19 -10.11 4.80
CA MET A 1098 -18.93 -9.38 4.89
C MET A 1098 -19.23 -7.88 4.82
N HIS A 1099 -18.88 -7.14 5.88
CA HIS A 1099 -19.02 -5.68 5.92
C HIS A 1099 -17.85 -5.04 5.17
N ILE A 1100 -18.15 -4.29 4.12
CA ILE A 1100 -17.16 -3.57 3.27
C ILE A 1100 -16.95 -2.14 3.75
N PHE A 1101 -17.78 -1.65 4.68
CA PHE A 1101 -17.85 -0.23 5.02
C PHE A 1101 -17.50 0.03 6.48
N ASP A 1102 -16.64 1.02 6.69
CA ASP A 1102 -16.35 1.59 8.00
C ASP A 1102 -17.59 2.30 8.55
N SER A 1103 -17.84 2.15 9.86
CA SER A 1103 -18.68 3.12 10.57
C SER A 1103 -18.08 4.51 10.39
N MET A 1104 -18.86 5.53 10.05
CA MET A 1104 -18.32 6.89 9.99
C MET A 1104 -18.07 7.40 11.42
N ASP A 1105 -16.90 8.01 11.68
CA ASP A 1105 -16.74 8.88 12.83
C ASP A 1105 -17.49 10.17 12.50
N ILE A 1106 -18.68 10.31 13.07
CA ILE A 1106 -19.55 11.45 12.84
C ILE A 1106 -19.06 12.58 13.77
N GLY A 1107 -18.23 13.46 13.22
CA GLY A 1107 -17.71 14.62 13.92
C GLY A 1107 -17.66 15.84 13.02
N THR A 1108 -17.99 17.00 13.58
CA THR A 1108 -17.65 18.31 13.01
C THR A 1108 -16.68 19.00 13.97
N GLU A 1109 -16.02 20.10 13.59
CA GLU A 1109 -15.09 20.81 14.48
C GLU A 1109 -15.69 21.19 15.85
N ASN A 1110 -17.03 21.30 15.97
CA ASN A 1110 -17.74 21.76 17.18
C ASN A 1110 -18.77 20.76 17.76
N LEU A 1111 -19.07 19.65 17.09
CA LEU A 1111 -20.03 18.63 17.57
C LEU A 1111 -19.42 17.24 17.42
N LYS A 1112 -19.45 16.46 18.50
CA LYS A 1112 -19.04 15.05 18.51
C LYS A 1112 -20.28 14.15 18.59
N PHE A 1113 -20.39 13.18 17.69
CA PHE A 1113 -21.48 12.21 17.72
C PHE A 1113 -20.92 10.86 18.14
N GLU A 1114 -21.53 10.26 19.15
CA GLU A 1114 -21.19 8.94 19.67
C GLU A 1114 -22.34 7.99 19.36
N SER A 1115 -22.08 6.95 18.56
CA SER A 1115 -23.10 5.95 18.24
C SER A 1115 -23.50 5.18 19.49
N CYS A 1116 -24.81 5.01 19.70
CA CYS A 1116 -25.34 4.15 20.75
C CYS A 1116 -25.45 2.72 20.21
N GLU A 1117 -24.69 1.79 20.79
CA GLU A 1117 -24.88 0.37 20.50
C GLU A 1117 -26.24 -0.07 21.07
N PHE A 1118 -27.18 -0.34 20.18
CA PHE A 1118 -28.48 -0.89 20.54
C PHE A 1118 -28.77 -2.10 19.66
N SER A 1119 -28.93 -3.26 20.29
CA SER A 1119 -29.28 -4.49 19.59
C SER A 1119 -30.77 -4.48 19.26
N ASN A 1120 -31.16 -4.35 17.98
CA ASN A 1120 -32.50 -4.79 17.60
C ASN A 1120 -32.49 -6.31 17.57
N ARG A 1121 -33.09 -6.91 18.59
CA ARG A 1121 -32.96 -8.33 18.89
C ARG A 1121 -33.98 -9.16 18.11
N ILE A 1122 -34.22 -8.94 16.81
CA ILE A 1122 -35.13 -9.79 16.03
C ILE A 1122 -34.52 -10.11 14.66
N SER A 1123 -34.48 -11.39 14.29
CA SER A 1123 -34.02 -11.89 12.99
C SER A 1123 -35.00 -12.90 12.42
N GLU A 1124 -35.12 -12.94 11.09
CA GLU A 1124 -35.83 -13.99 10.35
C GLU A 1124 -34.96 -15.22 10.08
N TYR A 1125 -33.66 -15.15 10.37
CA TYR A 1125 -32.65 -16.19 10.09
C TYR A 1125 -32.18 -16.83 11.38
N ASP A 1126 -31.92 -18.14 11.32
CA ASP A 1126 -31.50 -18.96 12.45
C ASP A 1126 -30.09 -18.56 12.93
N LEU A 1127 -29.17 -18.33 11.97
CA LEU A 1127 -27.77 -17.97 12.23
C LEU A 1127 -27.21 -17.03 11.16
N ILE A 1128 -26.62 -15.91 11.59
CA ILE A 1128 -25.94 -14.93 10.73
C ILE A 1128 -24.48 -14.82 11.15
N LEU A 1129 -23.57 -15.06 10.21
CA LEU A 1129 -22.14 -14.85 10.40
C LEU A 1129 -21.75 -13.49 9.80
N ASN A 1130 -21.49 -12.52 10.66
CA ASN A 1130 -21.01 -11.19 10.26
C ASN A 1130 -19.50 -11.12 10.39
N VAL A 1131 -18.83 -10.62 9.35
CA VAL A 1131 -17.39 -10.40 9.34
C VAL A 1131 -17.10 -8.95 8.98
N SER A 1132 -16.21 -8.30 9.72
CA SER A 1132 -15.71 -6.95 9.42
C SER A 1132 -14.20 -6.88 9.65
N GLU A 1133 -13.49 -6.17 8.78
CA GLU A 1133 -12.09 -5.80 9.07
C GLU A 1133 -12.05 -4.73 10.14
N ARG A 1134 -11.08 -4.82 11.06
CA ARG A 1134 -10.92 -3.82 12.11
C ARG A 1134 -10.18 -2.60 11.58
N LYS A 1135 -10.71 -1.40 11.87
CA LYS A 1135 -10.12 -0.10 11.50
C LYS A 1135 -8.67 0.10 11.97
N ASP A 1136 -8.31 -0.48 13.11
CA ASP A 1136 -6.95 -0.42 13.65
C ASP A 1136 -5.95 -1.31 12.89
N GLY A 1137 -6.41 -2.09 11.90
CA GLY A 1137 -5.58 -3.00 11.11
C GLY A 1137 -5.16 -4.26 11.87
N GLU A 1138 -5.70 -4.51 13.06
CA GLU A 1138 -5.31 -5.60 13.95
C GLU A 1138 -6.04 -6.94 13.67
N GLY A 1139 -6.72 -7.05 12.52
CA GLY A 1139 -7.34 -8.29 12.04
C GLY A 1139 -8.82 -8.14 11.70
N ILE A 1140 -9.62 -9.18 11.95
CA ILE A 1140 -11.05 -9.21 11.63
C ILE A 1140 -11.91 -9.49 12.88
N ASN A 1141 -13.05 -8.81 12.98
CA ASN A 1141 -14.11 -9.12 13.94
C ASN A 1141 -15.12 -10.07 13.28
N ILE A 1142 -15.49 -11.14 13.99
CA ILE A 1142 -16.54 -12.06 13.59
C ILE A 1142 -17.65 -12.02 14.64
N SER A 1143 -18.85 -11.60 14.25
CA SER A 1143 -20.05 -11.67 15.09
C SER A 1143 -20.97 -12.79 14.64
N TRP A 1144 -21.38 -13.63 15.58
CA TRP A 1144 -22.38 -14.68 15.42
C TRP A 1144 -23.70 -14.19 15.98
N ASP A 1145 -24.64 -13.84 15.11
CA ASP A 1145 -25.98 -13.43 15.52
C ASP A 1145 -26.91 -14.63 15.38
N TYR A 1146 -27.60 -14.99 16.47
CA TYR A 1146 -28.37 -16.24 16.54
C TYR A 1146 -29.69 -16.05 17.30
N GLY A 1147 -30.70 -16.85 16.93
CA GLY A 1147 -31.96 -16.90 17.65
C GLY A 1147 -31.80 -17.54 19.03
N ILE A 1148 -32.05 -16.79 20.12
CA ILE A 1148 -31.97 -17.31 21.50
C ILE A 1148 -33.05 -18.34 21.81
N GLU A 1149 -34.10 -18.38 21.00
CA GLU A 1149 -35.16 -19.39 21.03
C GLU A 1149 -34.76 -20.68 20.31
N LEU A 1150 -33.63 -20.68 19.59
CA LEU A 1150 -33.13 -21.83 18.83
C LEU A 1150 -31.81 -22.38 19.42
N TYR A 1151 -30.92 -21.50 19.88
CA TYR A 1151 -29.57 -21.87 20.31
C TYR A 1151 -29.24 -21.39 21.72
N LYS A 1152 -28.51 -22.23 22.45
CA LYS A 1152 -27.80 -21.87 23.67
C LYS A 1152 -26.49 -21.16 23.33
N ILE A 1153 -26.04 -20.26 24.22
CA ILE A 1153 -24.76 -19.57 24.04
C ILE A 1153 -23.59 -20.56 23.97
N GLU A 1154 -23.65 -21.67 24.71
CA GLU A 1154 -22.61 -22.71 24.70
C GLU A 1154 -22.45 -23.38 23.33
N THR A 1155 -23.55 -23.54 22.60
CA THR A 1155 -23.54 -24.07 21.23
C THR A 1155 -22.90 -23.09 20.26
N ILE A 1156 -23.22 -21.80 20.41
CA ILE A 1156 -22.64 -20.73 19.58
C ILE A 1156 -21.15 -20.55 19.86
N LEU A 1157 -20.73 -20.59 21.13
CA LEU A 1157 -19.31 -20.59 21.50
C LEU A 1157 -18.56 -21.76 20.84
N SER A 1158 -19.13 -22.97 20.87
CA SER A 1158 -18.55 -24.16 20.23
C SER A 1158 -18.42 -24.01 18.72
N LEU A 1159 -19.44 -23.50 18.04
CA LEU A 1159 -19.41 -23.19 16.61
C LEU A 1159 -18.32 -22.17 16.29
N ALA A 1160 -18.26 -21.10 17.08
CA ALA A 1160 -17.38 -19.97 16.87
C ALA A 1160 -15.89 -20.33 17.10
N GLU A 1161 -15.59 -21.10 18.14
CA GLU A 1161 -14.25 -21.66 18.37
C GLU A 1161 -13.86 -22.68 17.29
N SER A 1162 -14.80 -23.55 16.88
CA SER A 1162 -14.57 -24.52 15.80
C SER A 1162 -14.28 -23.84 14.47
N TYR A 1163 -14.98 -22.73 14.17
CA TYR A 1163 -14.74 -21.92 12.97
C TYR A 1163 -13.30 -21.39 12.94
N ILE A 1164 -12.82 -20.79 14.03
CA ILE A 1164 -11.42 -20.32 14.16
C ILE A 1164 -10.44 -21.50 14.09
N GLY A 1165 -10.78 -22.64 14.70
CA GLY A 1165 -9.99 -23.86 14.63
C GLY A 1165 -9.79 -24.34 13.19
N ILE A 1166 -10.86 -24.41 12.40
CA ILE A 1166 -10.80 -24.79 10.99
C ILE A 1166 -9.95 -23.78 10.21
N LEU A 1167 -10.14 -22.47 10.42
CA LEU A 1167 -9.33 -21.42 9.78
C LEU A 1167 -7.83 -21.61 10.02
N LYS A 1168 -7.43 -21.91 11.27
CA LYS A 1168 -6.05 -22.20 11.63
C LYS A 1168 -5.55 -23.47 10.95
N GLU A 1169 -6.37 -24.52 10.89
CA GLU A 1169 -5.99 -25.79 10.26
C GLU A 1169 -5.77 -25.65 8.75
N ILE A 1170 -6.64 -24.94 8.02
CA ILE A 1170 -6.51 -24.78 6.56
C ILE A 1170 -5.34 -23.85 6.18
N VAL A 1171 -4.97 -22.92 7.05
CA VAL A 1171 -3.77 -22.09 6.88
C VAL A 1171 -2.51 -22.93 7.06
N ASN A 1172 -2.50 -23.84 8.03
CA ASN A 1172 -1.37 -24.73 8.28
C ASN A 1172 -1.21 -25.80 7.20
N ASP A 1173 -2.31 -26.38 6.73
CA ASP A 1173 -2.31 -27.39 5.68
C ASP A 1173 -3.59 -27.32 4.83
N PRO A 1174 -3.56 -26.58 3.71
CA PRO A 1174 -4.72 -26.45 2.84
C PRO A 1174 -5.02 -27.73 2.05
N SER A 1175 -4.15 -28.74 2.08
CA SER A 1175 -4.33 -29.99 1.32
C SER A 1175 -5.20 -31.03 2.03
N LYS A 1176 -5.67 -30.75 3.25
CA LYS A 1176 -6.50 -31.67 4.04
C LYS A 1176 -7.84 -31.99 3.40
N ALA A 1177 -8.32 -33.21 3.62
CA ALA A 1177 -9.70 -33.58 3.35
C ALA A 1177 -10.64 -32.89 4.35
N LEU A 1178 -11.87 -32.57 3.93
CA LEU A 1178 -12.86 -31.93 4.79
C LEU A 1178 -13.15 -32.78 6.03
N SER A 1179 -13.15 -34.12 5.90
CA SER A 1179 -13.30 -35.07 7.01
C SER A 1179 -12.21 -34.94 8.09
N ASP A 1180 -10.99 -34.55 7.74
CA ASP A 1180 -9.86 -34.45 8.67
C ASP A 1180 -9.84 -33.16 9.49
N LEU A 1181 -10.59 -32.14 9.07
CA LEU A 1181 -10.72 -30.88 9.79
C LEU A 1181 -11.49 -31.09 11.09
N LYS A 1182 -10.91 -30.69 12.22
CA LYS A 1182 -11.49 -30.93 13.55
C LYS A 1182 -12.46 -29.82 13.93
N VAL A 1183 -13.53 -30.22 14.63
CA VAL A 1183 -14.46 -29.33 15.31
C VAL A 1183 -14.52 -29.69 16.78
N ILE A 1184 -14.75 -28.71 17.65
CA ILE A 1184 -14.99 -28.94 19.06
C ILE A 1184 -16.41 -29.49 19.18
N LYS A 1185 -16.56 -30.76 19.55
CA LYS A 1185 -17.89 -31.35 19.79
C LYS A 1185 -18.27 -31.14 21.25
N ASN A 1186 -19.29 -30.31 21.48
CA ASN A 1186 -19.91 -30.22 22.80
C ASN A 1186 -20.76 -31.49 23.05
N LYS A 1187 -20.76 -32.02 24.27
CA LYS A 1187 -21.37 -33.34 24.63
C LYS A 1187 -22.91 -33.39 24.60
N TYR A 1188 -23.57 -32.35 24.08
CA TYR A 1188 -25.01 -32.13 24.22
C TYR A 1188 -25.78 -31.89 22.90
N ILE A 1189 -25.14 -32.11 21.74
CA ILE A 1189 -25.80 -32.16 20.42
C ILE A 1189 -25.80 -33.60 19.91
#